data_AF-A0A1Q7YJ14-F1
#
_entry.id   AF-A0A1Q7YJ14-F1
#
_cell.length_a   1.000
_cell.length_b   1.000
_cell.length_c   1.000
_cell.angle_alpha   90.00
_cell.angle_beta   90.00
_cell.angle_gamma   90.00
#
_symmetry.space_group_name_H-M   'P 1'
#
loop_
_entity.id
_entity.type
_entity.pdbx_description
1 polymer ?
#
loop_
_entity_poly.entity_id
_entity_poly.type
_entity_poly.pdbx_seq_one_letter_code
_entity_poly.pdbx_strand_id
1 'polypeptide(L)'
;MSGTTSISGAGTQGISISGSTLNANFGTTTTVSGSTSQGILIGTSTVGTISFGNTAITGGTDGVSFQNNSSGSKTFGTLSVSGGSGIAFLHGAGGGNVTVTGAATLSSAGNAVDIQSAAASTAINFQGSVSATRTASGGTGVNLASNNATSTVTFNSLSITTNAGTGLSAAGGGTVNVTNGTGTINSTPQAAPAIIANGVTLNANFSAINSSGGTNGVSLTNVTGTSSFGNGSLTGASGAEFFVSGSNPIVTYGGTVTQNNAARVVDIQGTTGNSVSFTDAATGVTGGASSLGVHIGDTSAVNGNVSFVKLTLGTSGSRMTNQAITITNGTGTYSLGTVGIFTTGASGSGIAATNADGTLNTTTGTVDSIGAPAINIDGPAGLTTLGITLTKVSASGGSNGIIVQDTNGSFTVNGTGSAGTGGTIQNATVRGARFKNATNVSLNWMTFSGNGTNQGTCSDVGAVSTNNTDCGAGIDLQTVSTVSLVNTTVTGGTQQGINGNAVSTLTMTNVAVTGAGNEVFENGVTMVNLTGTCTVTNSNFTNSFSRQWEIQNYSGSMTMTVSGGSFSASAPNISTTAYGLHVSAQSTASNTVSVTGAMFANSFSSGFRADVANSASMNATIGNDANAALGNTFTNNGVAVHLLINNSSTLTYDVGRNTITETGVSSPGSTIIVRKGSSTSGLVTGSIVTNAIGDGNAGSGSGGTGCGSCNAISLQNDGTSGDFIATVIDNTIQHVRQRGIEVLPGFSDDTKVVIQHNNISNPDITSPNVVTVGEAIFVESGINSGDTTRVCATIGGSTADLKNTLSGTWASGTGNGGIRVRNRFTTTSFNLPGFGGTATTMSQVVTFIEGNNNMGGNVATATNAGGGTGFSGAACPFLMLAPGGVAADVISSSGLSEFFTPELTLSLLRLSVGRQQD
;
A
#
# COMPACT_ATOMS: atom_id res chain seq x y z
N MET A 1 -49.48 60.41 9.18
CA MET A 1 -48.98 61.77 9.41
C MET A 1 -47.75 61.98 8.55
N SER A 2 -47.62 63.11 7.84
CA SER A 2 -46.47 63.45 6.98
C SER A 2 -45.55 64.47 7.67
N GLY A 3 -45.07 64.14 8.87
CA GLY A 3 -44.29 65.06 9.69
C GLY A 3 -43.24 64.35 10.55
N THR A 4 -42.42 65.14 11.24
CA THR A 4 -41.38 64.68 12.18
C THR A 4 -41.93 64.66 13.60
N THR A 5 -41.70 63.56 14.35
CA THR A 5 -41.91 63.51 15.79
C THR A 5 -40.57 63.69 16.51
N SER A 6 -40.42 64.77 17.28
CA SER A 6 -39.20 65.05 18.05
C SER A 6 -39.48 65.19 19.54
N ILE A 7 -38.78 64.40 20.35
CA ILE A 7 -38.89 64.38 21.82
C ILE A 7 -37.49 64.62 22.38
N SER A 8 -37.32 65.70 23.13
CA SER A 8 -36.05 66.08 23.77
C SER A 8 -36.25 66.29 25.27
N GLY A 9 -35.32 65.81 26.09
CA GLY A 9 -35.37 65.99 27.55
C GLY A 9 -36.47 65.17 28.23
N ALA A 10 -36.74 63.97 27.74
CA ALA A 10 -37.93 63.18 28.09
C ALA A 10 -38.06 62.71 29.55
N GLY A 11 -37.06 62.95 30.41
CA GLY A 11 -37.06 62.41 31.78
C GLY A 11 -36.83 60.91 31.74
N THR A 12 -37.77 60.09 32.21
CA THR A 12 -37.56 58.63 32.38
C THR A 12 -37.64 57.83 31.08
N GLN A 13 -38.70 57.95 30.27
CA GLN A 13 -38.81 57.32 28.95
C GLN A 13 -39.21 58.34 27.87
N GLY A 14 -38.69 58.17 26.65
CA GLY A 14 -39.05 59.00 25.49
C GLY A 14 -40.46 58.72 24.97
N ILE A 15 -40.67 57.52 24.43
CA ILE A 15 -41.97 56.99 24.01
C ILE A 15 -42.25 55.76 24.86
N SER A 16 -43.37 55.74 25.59
CA SER A 16 -43.79 54.58 26.39
C SER A 16 -45.21 54.18 26.03
N ILE A 17 -45.39 52.92 25.63
CA ILE A 17 -46.69 52.34 25.25
C ILE A 17 -46.87 51.06 26.06
N SER A 18 -47.84 51.03 26.98
CA SER A 18 -48.07 49.87 27.86
C SER A 18 -49.54 49.45 27.87
N GLY A 19 -49.82 48.14 27.84
CA GLY A 19 -51.19 47.59 27.95
C GLY A 19 -52.15 48.05 26.86
N SER A 20 -51.64 48.35 25.65
CA SER A 20 -52.39 49.05 24.60
C SER A 20 -52.54 48.23 23.31
N THR A 21 -53.65 48.45 22.60
CA THR A 21 -53.94 47.95 21.24
C THR A 21 -53.68 49.02 20.15
N LEU A 22 -52.95 50.09 20.50
CA LEU A 22 -52.73 51.26 19.66
C LEU A 22 -52.19 50.93 18.26
N ASN A 23 -52.90 51.40 17.22
CA ASN A 23 -52.35 51.60 15.89
C ASN A 23 -51.84 53.03 15.77
N ALA A 24 -50.54 53.21 15.56
CA ALA A 24 -49.92 54.53 15.50
C ALA A 24 -48.94 54.67 14.35
N ASN A 25 -48.83 55.88 13.81
CA ASN A 25 -47.81 56.25 12.85
C ASN A 25 -47.20 57.59 13.29
N PHE A 26 -45.96 57.55 13.78
CA PHE A 26 -45.22 58.70 14.29
C PHE A 26 -44.62 59.59 13.16
N GLY A 27 -44.94 59.30 11.89
CA GLY A 27 -44.55 60.09 10.74
C GLY A 27 -43.33 59.55 10.00
N THR A 28 -42.66 60.41 9.23
CA THR A 28 -41.51 60.01 8.41
C THR A 28 -40.21 59.92 9.20
N THR A 29 -40.11 60.67 10.31
CA THR A 29 -38.92 60.73 11.17
C THR A 29 -39.33 60.80 12.63
N THR A 30 -38.68 60.02 13.49
CA THR A 30 -38.82 60.05 14.95
C THR A 30 -37.46 60.26 15.61
N THR A 31 -37.32 61.29 16.45
CA THR A 31 -36.08 61.55 17.20
C THR A 31 -36.33 61.61 18.70
N VAL A 32 -35.59 60.85 19.50
CA VAL A 32 -35.69 60.83 20.96
C VAL A 32 -34.33 61.12 21.59
N SER A 33 -34.27 62.08 22.52
CA SER A 33 -33.04 62.39 23.27
C SER A 33 -33.31 62.74 24.73
N GLY A 34 -32.30 62.54 25.59
CA GLY A 34 -32.35 62.94 26.99
C GLY A 34 -33.25 62.08 27.89
N SER A 35 -33.56 60.85 27.48
CA SER A 35 -34.19 59.84 28.35
C SER A 35 -33.16 59.27 29.33
N THR A 36 -33.55 59.00 30.58
CA THR A 36 -32.67 58.37 31.59
C THR A 36 -32.81 56.85 31.62
N SER A 37 -33.94 56.31 31.15
CA SER A 37 -34.20 54.86 30.99
C SER A 37 -34.36 54.53 29.50
N GLN A 38 -35.52 54.07 29.02
CA GLN A 38 -35.71 53.66 27.63
C GLN A 38 -36.01 54.86 26.70
N GLY A 39 -35.37 54.92 25.52
CA GLY A 39 -35.77 55.85 24.46
C GLY A 39 -37.17 55.53 23.93
N ILE A 40 -37.39 54.28 23.54
CA ILE A 40 -38.71 53.72 23.19
C ILE A 40 -38.95 52.48 24.04
N LEU A 41 -40.01 52.47 24.84
CA LEU A 41 -40.50 51.32 25.59
C LEU A 41 -41.87 50.91 25.07
N ILE A 42 -42.01 49.63 24.74
CA ILE A 42 -43.33 49.00 24.54
C ILE A 42 -43.46 47.85 25.54
N GLY A 43 -44.45 47.93 26.42
CA GLY A 43 -44.81 46.89 27.38
C GLY A 43 -46.18 46.27 27.08
N THR A 44 -46.34 44.96 27.21
CA THR A 44 -47.67 44.30 27.30
C THR A 44 -48.70 44.67 26.21
N SER A 45 -48.27 44.85 24.95
CA SER A 45 -49.19 45.13 23.82
C SER A 45 -49.71 43.84 23.16
N THR A 46 -51.00 43.82 22.80
CA THR A 46 -51.70 42.60 22.34
C THR A 46 -52.28 42.64 20.93
N VAL A 47 -52.13 43.73 20.13
CA VAL A 47 -52.55 43.70 18.70
C VAL A 47 -52.04 44.83 17.76
N GLY A 48 -51.54 45.96 18.26
CA GLY A 48 -51.42 47.19 17.45
C GLY A 48 -50.24 47.27 16.45
N THR A 49 -50.47 47.86 15.27
CA THR A 49 -49.43 48.18 14.27
C THR A 49 -48.86 49.59 14.50
N ILE A 50 -47.55 49.69 14.70
CA ILE A 50 -46.87 50.96 14.98
C ILE A 50 -45.74 51.20 13.98
N SER A 51 -45.77 52.36 13.33
CA SER A 51 -44.68 52.84 12.47
C SER A 51 -43.98 54.03 13.11
N PHE A 52 -42.65 53.96 13.23
CA PHE A 52 -41.82 55.04 13.76
C PHE A 52 -41.10 55.85 12.67
N GLY A 53 -41.19 55.45 11.40
CA GLY A 53 -40.40 56.07 10.33
C GLY A 53 -38.89 55.98 10.60
N ASN A 54 -38.10 56.90 10.04
CA ASN A 54 -36.66 56.98 10.30
C ASN A 54 -36.40 57.40 11.74
N THR A 55 -35.80 56.53 12.54
CA THR A 55 -35.73 56.69 13.99
C THR A 55 -34.30 56.93 14.46
N ALA A 56 -34.10 57.96 15.28
CA ALA A 56 -32.82 58.25 15.95
C ALA A 56 -33.01 58.42 17.46
N ILE A 57 -32.20 57.73 18.26
CA ILE A 57 -32.25 57.74 19.72
C ILE A 57 -30.85 58.01 20.27
N THR A 58 -30.72 58.94 21.22
CA THR A 58 -29.46 59.23 21.89
C THR A 58 -29.60 59.28 23.41
N GLY A 59 -28.79 58.48 24.11
CA GLY A 59 -28.81 58.33 25.57
C GLY A 59 -29.79 57.26 26.06
N GLY A 60 -30.04 57.23 27.38
CA GLY A 60 -30.86 56.22 28.05
C GLY A 60 -30.09 54.99 28.54
N THR A 61 -30.77 54.12 29.29
CA THR A 61 -30.32 52.74 29.49
C THR A 61 -30.51 51.98 28.19
N ASP A 62 -31.74 51.78 27.71
CA ASP A 62 -31.98 51.11 26.44
C ASP A 62 -32.47 52.07 25.35
N GLY A 63 -32.06 51.83 24.10
CA GLY A 63 -32.55 52.61 22.96
C GLY A 63 -34.00 52.27 22.64
N VAL A 64 -34.20 51.08 22.08
CA VAL A 64 -35.52 50.48 21.85
C VAL A 64 -35.66 49.27 22.77
N SER A 65 -36.79 49.18 23.48
CA SER A 65 -37.06 48.12 24.44
C SER A 65 -38.49 47.61 24.27
N PHE A 66 -38.63 46.38 23.81
CA PHE A 66 -39.90 45.67 23.71
C PHE A 66 -39.94 44.59 24.78
N GLN A 67 -40.84 44.71 25.75
CA GLN A 67 -40.94 43.79 26.88
C GLN A 67 -42.35 43.20 26.97
N ASN A 68 -42.47 41.87 27.06
CA ASN A 68 -43.76 41.16 27.21
C ASN A 68 -44.78 41.45 26.09
N ASN A 69 -44.31 41.68 24.86
CA ASN A 69 -45.18 42.01 23.73
C ASN A 69 -45.55 40.77 22.95
N SER A 70 -46.76 40.24 23.11
CA SER A 70 -47.14 38.95 22.52
C SER A 70 -47.57 39.00 21.05
N SER A 71 -47.73 40.18 20.45
CA SER A 71 -48.26 40.36 19.09
C SER A 71 -48.15 41.80 18.55
N GLY A 72 -48.65 42.04 17.33
CA GLY A 72 -48.62 43.33 16.64
C GLY A 72 -47.31 43.58 15.86
N SER A 73 -47.33 44.50 14.89
CA SER A 73 -46.16 44.81 14.05
C SER A 73 -45.55 46.17 14.41
N LYS A 74 -44.21 46.24 14.49
CA LYS A 74 -43.45 47.47 14.75
C LYS A 74 -42.49 47.73 13.59
N THR A 75 -42.65 48.85 12.90
CA THR A 75 -41.85 49.18 11.72
C THR A 75 -41.02 50.43 11.93
N PHE A 76 -39.77 50.36 11.51
CA PHE A 76 -38.81 51.46 11.43
C PHE A 76 -38.38 51.63 9.96
N GLY A 77 -38.11 52.87 9.57
CA GLY A 77 -37.37 53.20 8.36
C GLY A 77 -35.89 52.87 8.57
N THR A 78 -35.05 53.87 8.76
CA THR A 78 -33.74 53.66 9.43
C THR A 78 -33.89 53.58 10.95
N LEU A 79 -32.91 52.97 11.63
CA LEU A 79 -32.84 52.95 13.09
C LEU A 79 -31.41 53.28 13.56
N SER A 80 -31.22 54.41 14.23
CA SER A 80 -29.93 54.80 14.80
C SER A 80 -30.05 54.97 16.31
N VAL A 81 -29.19 54.27 17.06
CA VAL A 81 -29.14 54.34 18.52
C VAL A 81 -27.68 54.57 18.93
N SER A 82 -27.44 55.57 19.79
CA SER A 82 -26.10 55.89 20.30
C SER A 82 -26.10 56.35 21.76
N GLY A 83 -24.98 56.19 22.44
CA GLY A 83 -24.73 56.79 23.77
C GLY A 83 -25.51 56.18 24.94
N GLY A 84 -26.21 55.06 24.75
CA GLY A 84 -26.94 54.36 25.82
C GLY A 84 -26.04 53.49 26.70
N SER A 85 -26.35 53.38 28.00
CA SER A 85 -25.60 52.57 28.98
C SER A 85 -25.99 51.08 29.02
N GLY A 86 -27.17 50.75 28.49
CA GLY A 86 -27.76 49.41 28.36
C GLY A 86 -27.90 48.98 26.90
N ILE A 87 -29.03 48.41 26.49
CA ILE A 87 -29.17 47.70 25.21
C ILE A 87 -29.66 48.64 24.09
N ALA A 88 -29.00 48.65 22.92
CA ALA A 88 -29.46 49.53 21.82
C ALA A 88 -30.80 49.08 21.22
N PHE A 89 -30.97 47.78 20.97
CA PHE A 89 -32.23 47.17 20.56
C PHE A 89 -32.52 45.92 21.41
N LEU A 90 -33.50 46.01 22.31
CA LEU A 90 -33.99 44.93 23.16
C LEU A 90 -35.37 44.47 22.68
N HIS A 91 -35.51 43.16 22.46
CA HIS A 91 -36.79 42.47 22.32
C HIS A 91 -36.83 41.30 23.30
N GLY A 92 -37.47 41.47 24.45
CA GLY A 92 -37.49 40.50 25.54
C GLY A 92 -38.90 40.01 25.88
N ALA A 93 -39.07 38.69 25.95
CA ALA A 93 -40.30 37.96 26.30
C ALA A 93 -41.53 38.37 25.45
N GLY A 94 -41.98 37.52 24.51
CA GLY A 94 -43.18 37.76 23.70
C GLY A 94 -42.94 37.72 22.19
N GLY A 95 -43.98 37.93 21.36
CA GLY A 95 -43.95 37.85 19.90
C GLY A 95 -44.67 38.92 19.09
N GLY A 96 -44.19 40.16 19.14
CA GLY A 96 -44.51 41.17 18.12
C GLY A 96 -43.51 41.14 16.96
N ASN A 97 -44.01 41.17 15.73
CA ASN A 97 -43.16 41.26 14.54
C ASN A 97 -42.47 42.63 14.51
N VAL A 98 -41.17 42.64 14.20
CA VAL A 98 -40.41 43.88 14.04
C VAL A 98 -39.82 43.93 12.64
N THR A 99 -39.85 45.10 12.02
CA THR A 99 -39.25 45.31 10.71
C THR A 99 -38.51 46.65 10.68
N VAL A 100 -37.21 46.61 10.42
CA VAL A 100 -36.40 47.79 10.10
C VAL A 100 -36.12 47.75 8.60
N THR A 101 -36.72 48.64 7.82
CA THR A 101 -36.65 48.59 6.35
C THR A 101 -35.36 49.18 5.80
N GLY A 102 -34.80 50.19 6.48
CA GLY A 102 -33.53 50.85 6.18
C GLY A 102 -32.38 50.36 7.06
N ALA A 103 -31.24 51.04 6.98
CA ALA A 103 -30.05 50.69 7.77
C ALA A 103 -30.28 50.87 9.28
N ALA A 104 -29.69 49.97 10.07
CA ALA A 104 -29.67 50.03 11.52
C ALA A 104 -28.24 50.25 12.05
N THR A 105 -27.99 51.35 12.75
CA THR A 105 -26.72 51.65 13.41
C THR A 105 -26.94 51.65 14.91
N LEU A 106 -26.57 50.57 15.58
CA LEU A 106 -26.92 50.27 16.96
C LEU A 106 -25.65 50.27 17.81
N SER A 107 -25.43 51.33 18.59
CA SER A 107 -24.25 51.50 19.43
C SER A 107 -24.63 51.79 20.88
N SER A 108 -24.17 50.94 21.81
CA SER A 108 -24.41 51.11 23.25
C SER A 108 -23.34 50.43 24.11
N ALA A 109 -23.33 50.72 25.41
CA ALA A 109 -22.46 50.05 26.36
C ALA A 109 -22.97 48.64 26.74
N GLY A 110 -24.28 48.37 26.69
CA GLY A 110 -24.88 47.03 26.78
C GLY A 110 -24.76 46.23 25.47
N ASN A 111 -25.51 45.14 25.34
CA ASN A 111 -25.57 44.41 24.06
C ASN A 111 -26.16 45.34 22.98
N ALA A 112 -25.64 45.32 21.75
CA ALA A 112 -26.17 46.20 20.69
C ALA A 112 -27.53 45.69 20.19
N VAL A 113 -27.66 44.37 20.04
CA VAL A 113 -28.93 43.69 19.79
C VAL A 113 -29.10 42.60 20.84
N ASP A 114 -30.25 42.58 21.49
CA ASP A 114 -30.61 41.54 22.45
C ASP A 114 -32.05 41.08 22.20
N ILE A 115 -32.22 39.84 21.77
CA ILE A 115 -33.51 39.25 21.44
C ILE A 115 -33.67 37.99 22.28
N GLN A 116 -34.61 38.01 23.22
CA GLN A 116 -34.79 36.96 24.20
C GLN A 116 -36.23 36.48 24.24
N SER A 117 -36.43 35.16 24.25
CA SER A 117 -37.76 34.55 24.43
C SER A 117 -38.81 35.05 23.44
N ALA A 118 -38.41 35.24 22.17
CA ALA A 118 -39.33 35.54 21.08
C ALA A 118 -40.40 34.44 20.97
N ALA A 119 -41.69 34.80 20.93
CA ALA A 119 -42.77 33.83 20.88
C ALA A 119 -42.82 33.10 19.52
N ALA A 120 -43.61 32.03 19.46
CA ALA A 120 -43.80 31.27 18.24
C ALA A 120 -44.22 32.16 17.06
N SER A 121 -43.67 31.88 15.87
CA SER A 121 -43.93 32.62 14.62
C SER A 121 -43.58 34.12 14.63
N THR A 122 -42.79 34.59 15.60
CA THR A 122 -42.31 35.98 15.62
C THR A 122 -41.22 36.19 14.57
N ALA A 123 -41.36 37.21 13.74
CA ALA A 123 -40.35 37.64 12.78
C ALA A 123 -39.74 39.00 13.16
N ILE A 124 -38.42 39.03 13.33
CA ILE A 124 -37.63 40.25 13.57
C ILE A 124 -36.69 40.44 12.39
N ASN A 125 -37.02 41.40 11.52
CA ASN A 125 -36.39 41.55 10.22
C ASN A 125 -35.70 42.90 10.08
N PHE A 126 -34.37 42.88 9.97
CA PHE A 126 -33.55 44.03 9.56
C PHE A 126 -33.25 43.90 8.06
N GLN A 127 -34.03 44.59 7.22
CA GLN A 127 -33.91 44.52 5.76
C GLN A 127 -32.76 45.39 5.21
N GLY A 128 -32.36 46.44 5.93
CA GLY A 128 -31.14 47.18 5.65
C GLY A 128 -29.91 46.57 6.31
N SER A 129 -28.75 47.19 6.09
CA SER A 129 -27.51 46.79 6.75
C SER A 129 -27.56 47.11 8.24
N VAL A 130 -27.04 46.20 9.07
CA VAL A 130 -26.92 46.38 10.52
C VAL A 130 -25.47 46.54 10.92
N SER A 131 -25.16 47.62 11.64
CA SER A 131 -23.92 47.80 12.38
C SER A 131 -24.23 47.73 13.88
N ALA A 132 -23.84 46.64 14.51
CA ALA A 132 -24.03 46.36 15.93
C ALA A 132 -22.72 46.60 16.68
N THR A 133 -22.63 47.66 17.48
CA THR A 133 -21.41 48.05 18.20
C THR A 133 -21.64 48.07 19.70
N ARG A 134 -20.99 47.16 20.42
CA ARG A 134 -20.90 47.21 21.87
C ARG A 134 -19.63 47.95 22.29
N THR A 135 -19.76 49.04 23.04
CA THR A 135 -18.63 49.91 23.38
C THR A 135 -17.94 49.54 24.70
N ALA A 136 -18.67 48.94 25.65
CA ALA A 136 -18.10 48.49 26.93
C ALA A 136 -17.42 47.12 26.79
N SER A 137 -16.44 46.87 27.65
CA SER A 137 -15.71 45.60 27.69
C SER A 137 -16.61 44.40 28.00
N GLY A 138 -16.29 43.22 27.45
CA GLY A 138 -17.00 41.96 27.66
C GLY A 138 -18.35 41.89 26.94
N GLY A 139 -19.29 41.08 27.46
CA GLY A 139 -20.67 40.97 26.96
C GLY A 139 -20.79 40.44 25.53
N THR A 140 -21.91 40.74 24.86
CA THR A 140 -22.19 40.26 23.48
C THR A 140 -22.55 41.42 22.55
N GLY A 141 -22.10 41.39 21.30
CA GLY A 141 -22.58 42.34 20.28
C GLY A 141 -24.04 42.08 19.92
N VAL A 142 -24.34 40.86 19.49
CA VAL A 142 -25.70 40.37 19.19
C VAL A 142 -26.00 39.13 20.02
N ASN A 143 -26.95 39.23 20.95
CA ASN A 143 -27.41 38.14 21.79
C ASN A 143 -28.82 37.70 21.38
N LEU A 144 -29.00 36.43 21.04
CA LEU A 144 -30.27 35.80 20.69
C LEU A 144 -30.47 34.61 21.64
N ALA A 145 -31.39 34.70 22.60
CA ALA A 145 -31.47 33.71 23.68
C ALA A 145 -32.88 33.16 23.90
N SER A 146 -33.03 31.84 24.04
CA SER A 146 -34.27 31.15 24.40
C SER A 146 -35.46 31.47 23.48
N ASN A 147 -35.19 31.78 22.21
CA ASN A 147 -36.24 32.11 21.24
C ASN A 147 -36.99 30.85 20.81
N ASN A 148 -38.31 30.96 20.56
CA ASN A 148 -39.09 29.81 20.14
C ASN A 148 -38.53 29.19 18.85
N ALA A 149 -38.58 27.87 18.71
CA ALA A 149 -38.10 27.12 17.55
C ALA A 149 -38.62 27.63 16.19
N THR A 150 -39.82 28.23 16.16
CA THR A 150 -40.46 28.77 14.95
C THR A 150 -40.25 30.28 14.74
N SER A 151 -39.58 30.95 15.67
CA SER A 151 -39.24 32.37 15.52
C SER A 151 -38.07 32.56 14.56
N THR A 152 -38.03 33.70 13.88
CA THR A 152 -36.99 34.02 12.91
C THR A 152 -36.42 35.42 13.16
N VAL A 153 -35.09 35.51 13.22
CA VAL A 153 -34.34 36.77 13.23
C VAL A 153 -33.56 36.85 11.93
N THR A 154 -33.86 37.85 11.11
CA THR A 154 -33.21 38.04 9.80
C THR A 154 -32.48 39.37 9.76
N PHE A 155 -31.19 39.31 9.42
CA PHE A 155 -30.36 40.44 9.04
C PHE A 155 -30.07 40.35 7.55
N ASN A 156 -30.31 41.42 6.80
CA ASN A 156 -29.86 41.47 5.41
C ASN A 156 -28.34 41.39 5.38
N SER A 157 -27.63 42.29 6.06
CA SER A 157 -26.20 42.14 6.34
C SER A 157 -25.93 42.53 7.80
N LEU A 158 -24.97 41.88 8.45
CA LEU A 158 -24.65 42.14 9.85
C LEU A 158 -23.15 42.34 10.04
N SER A 159 -22.78 43.53 10.51
CA SER A 159 -21.45 43.80 11.04
C SER A 159 -21.52 43.97 12.55
N ILE A 160 -20.68 43.21 13.28
CA ILE A 160 -20.61 43.24 14.74
C ILE A 160 -19.23 43.74 15.15
N THR A 161 -19.20 44.80 15.95
CA THR A 161 -18.00 45.28 16.63
C THR A 161 -18.20 45.18 18.14
N THR A 162 -17.26 44.59 18.86
CA THR A 162 -17.29 44.57 20.33
C THR A 162 -15.95 44.98 20.93
N ASN A 163 -15.92 45.28 22.23
CA ASN A 163 -14.70 45.47 23.00
C ASN A 163 -14.50 44.25 23.90
N ALA A 164 -13.59 43.33 23.55
CA ALA A 164 -13.35 42.08 24.30
C ALA A 164 -14.60 41.21 24.55
N GLY A 165 -15.64 41.34 23.73
CA GLY A 165 -16.91 40.64 23.87
C GLY A 165 -17.15 39.56 22.81
N THR A 166 -18.17 38.73 23.04
CA THR A 166 -18.63 37.74 22.06
C THR A 166 -19.31 38.47 20.90
N GLY A 167 -18.99 38.10 19.65
CA GLY A 167 -19.63 38.69 18.48
C GLY A 167 -21.13 38.37 18.42
N LEU A 168 -21.44 37.15 17.97
CA LEU A 168 -22.79 36.60 17.90
C LEU A 168 -22.95 35.46 18.92
N SER A 169 -23.90 35.60 19.83
CA SER A 169 -24.38 34.52 20.71
C SER A 169 -25.81 34.17 20.34
N ALA A 170 -26.06 32.95 19.88
CA ALA A 170 -27.39 32.48 19.47
C ALA A 170 -27.73 31.12 20.11
N ALA A 171 -28.52 31.14 21.18
CA ALA A 171 -28.84 29.95 21.96
C ALA A 171 -30.35 29.79 22.18
N GLY A 172 -30.82 28.53 22.22
CA GLY A 172 -32.14 28.20 22.77
C GLY A 172 -33.30 28.24 21.79
N GLY A 173 -33.06 28.07 20.48
CA GLY A 173 -34.10 27.87 19.46
C GLY A 173 -34.23 28.98 18.41
N GLY A 174 -34.97 28.67 17.33
CA GLY A 174 -35.31 29.60 16.25
C GLY A 174 -34.37 29.53 15.05
N THR A 175 -34.67 30.37 14.05
CA THR A 175 -33.87 30.54 12.83
C THR A 175 -33.16 31.90 12.86
N VAL A 176 -31.86 31.90 12.60
CA VAL A 176 -31.04 33.11 12.48
C VAL A 176 -30.52 33.20 11.05
N ASN A 177 -30.88 34.26 10.33
CA ASN A 177 -30.44 34.48 8.96
C ASN A 177 -29.56 35.73 8.88
N VAL A 178 -28.39 35.61 8.25
CA VAL A 178 -27.60 36.73 7.74
C VAL A 178 -27.43 36.49 6.24
N THR A 179 -28.25 37.16 5.43
CA THR A 179 -28.48 36.74 4.03
C THR A 179 -27.41 37.24 3.06
N ASN A 180 -26.85 38.42 3.30
CA ASN A 180 -25.81 39.05 2.52
C ASN A 180 -24.49 39.05 3.31
N GLY A 181 -23.55 38.23 2.85
CA GLY A 181 -22.25 37.97 3.50
C GLY A 181 -21.22 39.09 3.39
N THR A 182 -21.64 40.36 3.30
CA THR A 182 -20.69 41.50 3.25
C THR A 182 -20.22 41.95 4.63
N GLY A 183 -20.99 41.65 5.69
CA GLY A 183 -20.69 42.10 7.05
C GLY A 183 -19.58 41.30 7.74
N THR A 184 -19.05 41.80 8.85
CA THR A 184 -17.92 41.22 9.59
C THR A 184 -18.22 40.99 11.07
N ILE A 185 -17.46 40.10 11.72
CA ILE A 185 -17.37 40.06 13.18
C ILE A 185 -15.94 40.43 13.58
N ASN A 186 -15.80 41.50 14.37
CA ASN A 186 -14.50 41.94 14.86
C ASN A 186 -14.60 42.49 16.29
N SER A 187 -13.86 41.90 17.22
CA SER A 187 -13.76 42.38 18.61
C SER A 187 -12.42 43.11 18.81
N THR A 188 -12.35 44.18 19.61
CA THR A 188 -11.10 44.91 19.86
C THR A 188 -10.91 45.17 21.37
N PRO A 189 -10.04 44.41 22.08
CA PRO A 189 -9.27 43.24 21.60
C PRO A 189 -10.16 42.04 21.28
N GLN A 190 -9.65 41.08 20.50
CA GLN A 190 -10.39 39.89 20.03
C GLN A 190 -10.50 38.78 21.11
N ALA A 191 -10.58 39.15 22.39
CA ALA A 191 -10.37 38.24 23.52
C ALA A 191 -11.52 37.24 23.83
N ALA A 192 -12.53 37.16 22.97
CA ALA A 192 -13.75 36.38 23.18
C ALA A 192 -14.28 35.80 21.86
N PRO A 193 -15.17 34.79 21.90
CA PRO A 193 -15.61 34.07 20.71
C PRO A 193 -16.24 34.97 19.63
N ALA A 194 -16.00 34.67 18.36
CA ALA A 194 -16.68 35.33 17.26
C ALA A 194 -18.14 34.87 17.19
N ILE A 195 -18.38 33.56 17.28
CA ILE A 195 -19.71 32.94 17.17
C ILE A 195 -19.87 31.84 18.24
N ILE A 196 -20.97 31.91 18.99
CA ILE A 196 -21.48 30.83 19.83
C ILE A 196 -22.90 30.53 19.40
N ALA A 197 -23.18 29.31 18.95
CA ALA A 197 -24.52 28.88 18.55
C ALA A 197 -24.89 27.55 19.21
N ASN A 198 -26.08 27.49 19.83
CA ASN A 198 -26.57 26.29 20.50
C ASN A 198 -28.07 26.05 20.29
N GLY A 199 -28.43 24.95 19.60
CA GLY A 199 -29.82 24.54 19.41
C GLY A 199 -30.62 25.45 18.50
N VAL A 200 -29.98 26.00 17.45
CA VAL A 200 -30.58 26.94 16.49
C VAL A 200 -30.41 26.47 15.05
N THR A 201 -31.25 26.95 14.14
CA THR A 201 -30.99 26.90 12.70
C THR A 201 -30.21 28.15 12.31
N LEU A 202 -28.91 28.02 12.04
CA LEU A 202 -28.01 29.12 11.74
C LEU A 202 -27.73 29.19 10.23
N ASN A 203 -28.22 30.24 9.59
CA ASN A 203 -27.94 30.59 8.19
C ASN A 203 -27.15 31.91 8.14
N ALA A 204 -25.95 31.92 8.72
CA ALA A 204 -25.18 33.16 8.89
C ALA A 204 -24.03 33.25 7.87
N ASN A 205 -24.11 34.27 7.00
CA ASN A 205 -23.06 34.59 6.04
C ASN A 205 -22.30 35.85 6.44
N PHE A 206 -20.97 35.79 6.47
CA PHE A 206 -20.07 36.91 6.77
C PHE A 206 -18.94 36.96 5.74
N SER A 207 -18.33 38.14 5.58
CA SER A 207 -17.13 38.34 4.75
C SER A 207 -15.86 37.99 5.51
N ALA A 208 -15.84 38.25 6.82
CA ALA A 208 -14.80 37.79 7.73
C ALA A 208 -15.27 37.73 9.20
N ILE A 209 -14.75 36.75 9.95
CA ILE A 209 -14.91 36.66 11.40
C ILE A 209 -13.52 36.57 12.06
N ASN A 210 -13.36 37.21 13.24
CA ASN A 210 -12.08 37.23 13.94
C ASN A 210 -12.25 36.94 15.43
N SER A 211 -11.35 36.12 15.97
CA SER A 211 -11.22 35.81 17.39
C SER A 211 -9.74 35.57 17.73
N SER A 212 -9.31 36.03 18.90
CA SER A 212 -7.98 35.81 19.47
C SER A 212 -8.04 35.25 20.91
N GLY A 213 -9.21 34.74 21.35
CA GLY A 213 -9.43 34.29 22.72
C GLY A 213 -10.82 33.69 22.97
N GLY A 214 -11.17 33.48 24.24
CA GLY A 214 -12.37 32.77 24.66
C GLY A 214 -12.16 31.25 24.77
N THR A 215 -13.23 30.50 25.05
CA THR A 215 -13.17 29.02 25.07
C THR A 215 -13.03 28.43 23.68
N ASN A 216 -13.70 29.01 22.68
CA ASN A 216 -13.60 28.67 21.26
C ASN A 216 -13.66 29.96 20.45
N GLY A 217 -13.02 30.05 19.29
CA GLY A 217 -13.29 31.13 18.34
C GLY A 217 -14.66 31.00 17.71
N VAL A 218 -15.04 29.76 17.36
CA VAL A 218 -16.37 29.38 16.90
C VAL A 218 -16.84 28.13 17.64
N SER A 219 -18.06 28.16 18.18
CA SER A 219 -18.70 27.01 18.84
C SER A 219 -20.11 26.76 18.28
N LEU A 220 -20.32 25.59 17.69
CA LEU A 220 -21.60 25.15 17.14
C LEU A 220 -22.06 23.86 17.85
N THR A 221 -23.13 23.96 18.64
CA THR A 221 -23.69 22.82 19.38
C THR A 221 -25.15 22.59 19.00
N ASN A 222 -25.54 21.39 18.61
CA ASN A 222 -26.91 21.10 18.13
C ASN A 222 -27.41 22.08 17.05
N VAL A 223 -26.53 22.53 16.14
CA VAL A 223 -26.82 23.52 15.10
C VAL A 223 -27.19 22.83 13.78
N THR A 224 -28.16 23.40 13.06
CA THR A 224 -28.47 23.05 11.66
C THR A 224 -28.43 24.31 10.77
N GLY A 225 -28.64 24.17 9.46
CA GLY A 225 -28.64 25.29 8.50
C GLY A 225 -27.32 25.43 7.74
N THR A 226 -27.24 26.46 6.90
CA THR A 226 -26.11 26.70 5.98
C THR A 226 -25.44 28.03 6.27
N SER A 227 -24.18 27.99 6.69
CA SER A 227 -23.42 29.18 7.05
C SER A 227 -22.09 29.27 6.28
N SER A 228 -21.79 30.47 5.77
CA SER A 228 -20.48 30.83 5.22
C SER A 228 -19.83 31.89 6.10
N PHE A 229 -18.84 31.51 6.90
CA PHE A 229 -18.19 32.44 7.82
C PHE A 229 -17.12 33.33 7.16
N GLY A 230 -16.94 33.20 5.84
CA GLY A 230 -16.04 34.05 5.07
C GLY A 230 -14.58 33.81 5.44
N ASN A 231 -13.80 34.89 5.50
CA ASN A 231 -12.37 34.88 5.81
C ASN A 231 -12.10 35.30 7.27
N GLY A 232 -10.90 35.79 7.55
CA GLY A 232 -10.49 36.29 8.85
C GLY A 232 -9.51 35.36 9.55
N SER A 233 -9.32 35.57 10.85
CA SER A 233 -8.37 34.81 11.66
C SER A 233 -9.01 34.37 12.97
N LEU A 234 -8.96 33.07 13.24
CA LEU A 234 -9.33 32.45 14.50
C LEU A 234 -8.07 31.92 15.18
N THR A 235 -7.79 32.38 16.40
CA THR A 235 -6.61 31.99 17.17
C THR A 235 -6.81 32.15 18.69
N GLY A 236 -5.95 31.51 19.48
CA GLY A 236 -5.78 31.83 20.90
C GLY A 236 -6.88 31.35 21.85
N ALA A 237 -7.85 30.55 21.41
CA ALA A 237 -8.85 29.96 22.29
C ALA A 237 -8.21 29.03 23.35
N SER A 238 -8.83 28.94 24.53
CA SER A 238 -8.40 28.04 25.61
C SER A 238 -8.87 26.59 25.43
N GLY A 239 -9.93 26.39 24.65
CA GLY A 239 -10.40 25.09 24.14
C GLY A 239 -10.13 24.98 22.64
N ALA A 240 -10.94 24.18 21.94
CA ALA A 240 -10.79 24.03 20.48
C ALA A 240 -11.07 25.37 19.77
N GLU A 241 -10.21 25.79 18.83
CA GLU A 241 -10.42 27.07 18.14
C GLU A 241 -11.72 27.05 17.32
N PHE A 242 -11.96 25.95 16.60
CA PHE A 242 -13.21 25.68 15.89
C PHE A 242 -13.86 24.41 16.44
N PHE A 243 -15.03 24.54 17.05
CA PHE A 243 -15.73 23.45 17.72
C PHE A 243 -17.12 23.19 17.13
N VAL A 244 -17.41 21.92 16.83
CA VAL A 244 -18.72 21.44 16.39
C VAL A 244 -19.11 20.20 17.19
N SER A 245 -20.31 20.17 17.78
CA SER A 245 -20.80 19.02 18.54
C SER A 245 -22.31 18.80 18.36
N GLY A 246 -22.74 17.55 18.18
CA GLY A 246 -24.15 17.15 18.08
C GLY A 246 -24.93 17.84 16.94
N SER A 247 -24.22 18.39 15.96
CA SER A 247 -24.75 19.35 14.98
C SER A 247 -24.88 18.73 13.58
N ASN A 248 -25.74 19.25 12.72
CA ASN A 248 -25.84 18.85 11.31
C ASN A 248 -25.76 20.05 10.33
N PRO A 249 -24.74 20.93 10.43
CA PRO A 249 -24.70 22.15 9.64
C PRO A 249 -24.01 21.92 8.29
N ILE A 250 -24.26 22.82 7.34
CA ILE A 250 -23.38 23.04 6.19
C ILE A 250 -22.56 24.29 6.52
N VAL A 251 -21.25 24.14 6.70
CA VAL A 251 -20.35 25.24 7.08
C VAL A 251 -19.19 25.36 6.11
N THR A 252 -18.92 26.58 5.65
CA THR A 252 -17.70 26.93 4.93
C THR A 252 -16.96 28.06 5.66
N TYR A 253 -15.66 27.88 5.87
CA TYR A 253 -14.77 28.92 6.38
C TYR A 253 -13.50 28.99 5.51
N GLY A 254 -13.20 30.17 5.00
CA GLY A 254 -12.05 30.48 4.14
C GLY A 254 -10.94 31.28 4.83
N GLY A 255 -11.07 31.53 6.14
CA GLY A 255 -10.04 32.18 6.94
C GLY A 255 -9.07 31.18 7.59
N THR A 256 -8.10 31.72 8.32
CA THR A 256 -7.13 30.91 9.05
C THR A 256 -7.71 30.42 10.37
N VAL A 257 -7.33 29.20 10.77
CA VAL A 257 -7.56 28.67 12.12
C VAL A 257 -6.20 28.26 12.66
N THR A 258 -5.73 28.94 13.70
CA THR A 258 -4.38 28.72 14.25
C THR A 258 -4.47 28.40 15.72
N GLN A 259 -3.75 27.37 16.17
CA GLN A 259 -3.68 27.06 17.59
C GLN A 259 -2.27 26.63 18.02
N ASN A 260 -1.69 27.37 18.97
CA ASN A 260 -0.31 27.17 19.43
C ASN A 260 -0.18 26.79 20.92
N ASN A 261 -1.29 26.79 21.66
CA ASN A 261 -1.34 26.36 23.06
C ASN A 261 -1.75 24.87 23.19
N ALA A 262 -1.92 24.37 24.41
CA ALA A 262 -2.30 22.98 24.70
C ALA A 262 -3.80 22.67 24.46
N ALA A 263 -4.33 23.08 23.30
CA ALA A 263 -5.70 22.82 22.88
C ALA A 263 -5.76 22.41 21.40
N ARG A 264 -6.90 21.82 20.98
CA ARG A 264 -7.13 21.40 19.60
C ARG A 264 -7.29 22.62 18.68
N VAL A 265 -6.85 22.51 17.44
CA VAL A 265 -7.12 23.55 16.44
C VAL A 265 -8.54 23.40 15.88
N VAL A 266 -8.99 22.16 15.67
CA VAL A 266 -10.34 21.84 15.20
C VAL A 266 -10.84 20.61 15.94
N ASP A 267 -12.09 20.64 16.38
CA ASP A 267 -12.76 19.54 17.06
C ASP A 267 -14.20 19.40 16.54
N ILE A 268 -14.48 18.31 15.83
CA ILE A 268 -15.77 18.03 15.20
C ILE A 268 -16.30 16.69 15.69
N GLN A 269 -17.44 16.70 16.37
CA GLN A 269 -17.99 15.52 17.03
C GLN A 269 -19.50 15.40 16.80
N GLY A 270 -20.00 14.15 16.74
CA GLY A 270 -21.43 13.86 16.72
C GLY A 270 -22.22 14.53 15.61
N THR A 271 -21.61 14.74 14.43
CA THR A 271 -22.38 15.25 13.29
C THR A 271 -23.24 14.17 12.69
N THR A 272 -24.49 14.47 12.35
CA THR A 272 -25.44 13.47 11.83
C THR A 272 -25.51 13.43 10.29
N GLY A 273 -24.76 14.30 9.61
CA GLY A 273 -24.70 14.45 8.15
C GLY A 273 -24.05 15.78 7.74
N ASN A 274 -24.32 16.22 6.50
CA ASN A 274 -23.85 17.49 5.92
C ASN A 274 -22.33 17.69 5.98
N SER A 275 -21.83 18.93 5.92
CA SER A 275 -20.39 19.19 5.70
C SER A 275 -19.84 20.37 6.51
N VAL A 276 -18.62 20.22 7.01
CA VAL A 276 -17.80 21.31 7.56
C VAL A 276 -16.51 21.44 6.73
N SER A 277 -16.32 22.60 6.10
CA SER A 277 -15.27 22.81 5.10
C SER A 277 -14.37 24.00 5.42
N PHE A 278 -13.07 23.76 5.47
CA PHE A 278 -12.01 24.76 5.63
C PHE A 278 -11.29 24.94 4.30
N THR A 279 -11.37 26.15 3.74
CA THR A 279 -11.10 26.42 2.31
C THR A 279 -9.90 27.35 2.05
N ASP A 280 -9.23 27.85 3.10
CA ASP A 280 -7.99 28.62 2.91
C ASP A 280 -6.87 27.73 2.36
N ALA A 281 -6.47 27.99 1.11
CA ALA A 281 -5.37 27.30 0.46
C ALA A 281 -3.99 27.87 0.83
N ALA A 282 -3.93 29.13 1.26
CA ALA A 282 -2.66 29.82 1.52
C ALA A 282 -2.06 29.35 2.84
N THR A 283 -2.83 29.43 3.93
CA THR A 283 -2.37 29.05 5.28
C THR A 283 -3.09 27.79 5.75
N GLY A 284 -4.41 27.75 5.60
CA GLY A 284 -5.25 26.65 6.03
C GLY A 284 -5.39 26.59 7.56
N VAL A 285 -5.50 25.37 8.06
CA VAL A 285 -5.59 25.09 9.50
C VAL A 285 -4.18 24.75 10.02
N THR A 286 -3.75 25.46 11.07
CA THR A 286 -2.37 25.37 11.60
C THR A 286 -2.35 25.05 13.09
N GLY A 287 -1.62 24.00 13.48
CA GLY A 287 -1.36 23.61 14.86
C GLY A 287 0.13 23.72 15.20
N GLY A 288 0.49 24.45 16.25
CA GLY A 288 1.87 24.52 16.76
C GLY A 288 2.26 23.29 17.59
N ALA A 289 3.51 23.23 18.04
CA ALA A 289 4.07 22.07 18.75
C ALA A 289 3.31 21.65 20.03
N SER A 290 2.67 22.60 20.73
CA SER A 290 1.87 22.31 21.92
C SER A 290 0.42 21.94 21.60
N SER A 291 -0.03 22.10 20.35
CA SER A 291 -1.41 21.81 19.97
C SER A 291 -1.77 20.34 20.22
N LEU A 292 -3.07 20.11 20.49
CA LEU A 292 -3.67 18.78 20.53
C LEU A 292 -4.18 18.33 19.14
N GLY A 293 -3.89 19.09 18.09
CA GLY A 293 -4.18 18.70 16.71
C GLY A 293 -5.63 18.88 16.28
N VAL A 294 -6.00 18.12 15.24
CA VAL A 294 -7.36 18.03 14.69
C VAL A 294 -8.02 16.75 15.20
N HIS A 295 -9.26 16.88 15.65
CA HIS A 295 -10.06 15.76 16.11
C HIS A 295 -11.39 15.69 15.37
N ILE A 296 -11.72 14.49 14.90
CA ILE A 296 -12.97 14.17 14.19
C ILE A 296 -13.54 12.88 14.79
N GLY A 297 -14.72 12.95 15.41
CA GLY A 297 -15.40 11.80 16.03
C GLY A 297 -15.14 11.62 17.53
N ASP A 298 -15.96 10.78 18.19
CA ASP A 298 -15.84 10.22 19.57
C ASP A 298 -17.04 9.24 19.79
N THR A 299 -17.48 9.00 21.03
CA THR A 299 -18.67 8.26 21.52
C THR A 299 -19.96 8.50 20.73
N SER A 300 -20.06 9.59 19.97
CA SER A 300 -21.09 9.83 18.97
C SER A 300 -20.43 9.93 17.58
N ALA A 301 -20.76 8.98 16.69
CA ALA A 301 -20.21 8.90 15.34
C ALA A 301 -20.39 10.22 14.55
N VAL A 302 -19.35 10.63 13.81
CA VAL A 302 -19.41 11.73 12.83
C VAL A 302 -19.82 11.13 11.49
N ASN A 303 -21.06 11.38 11.09
CA ASN A 303 -21.60 10.87 9.82
C ASN A 303 -21.53 11.93 8.70
N GLY A 304 -21.17 13.18 9.04
CA GLY A 304 -20.97 14.27 8.09
C GLY A 304 -19.57 14.31 7.48
N ASN A 305 -19.45 15.01 6.34
CA ASN A 305 -18.18 15.25 5.65
C ASN A 305 -17.37 16.34 6.35
N VAL A 306 -16.05 16.15 6.44
CA VAL A 306 -15.11 17.16 6.92
C VAL A 306 -14.02 17.33 5.86
N SER A 307 -13.79 18.57 5.41
CA SER A 307 -12.81 18.84 4.37
C SER A 307 -11.87 19.99 4.72
N PHE A 308 -10.58 19.79 4.51
CA PHE A 308 -9.54 20.79 4.58
C PHE A 308 -8.88 20.91 3.21
N VAL A 309 -8.57 22.14 2.79
CA VAL A 309 -7.68 22.35 1.64
C VAL A 309 -6.21 22.15 2.04
N LYS A 310 -5.84 22.61 3.24
CA LYS A 310 -4.47 22.55 3.75
C LYS A 310 -4.43 22.39 5.28
N LEU A 311 -3.56 21.49 5.74
CA LEU A 311 -3.27 21.26 7.16
C LEU A 311 -1.76 21.39 7.40
N THR A 312 -1.36 22.23 8.35
CA THR A 312 0.02 22.37 8.82
C THR A 312 0.08 22.11 10.32
N LEU A 313 0.51 20.93 10.73
CA LEU A 313 0.46 20.48 12.13
C LEU A 313 1.88 20.15 12.59
N GLY A 314 2.48 21.08 13.34
CA GLY A 314 3.90 21.10 13.65
C GLY A 314 4.78 21.48 12.46
N THR A 315 6.09 21.55 12.72
CA THR A 315 7.13 21.74 11.71
C THR A 315 8.33 20.85 12.03
N SER A 316 9.25 20.67 11.07
CA SER A 316 10.48 19.90 11.30
C SER A 316 11.34 20.44 12.45
N GLY A 317 11.32 21.77 12.68
CA GLY A 317 12.02 22.43 13.79
C GLY A 317 11.19 22.57 15.08
N SER A 318 9.88 22.33 15.03
CA SER A 318 8.98 22.43 16.18
C SER A 318 7.84 21.42 16.04
N ARG A 319 8.13 20.18 16.43
CA ARG A 319 7.26 19.02 16.26
C ARG A 319 6.19 18.95 17.34
N MET A 320 5.01 18.48 16.99
CA MET A 320 3.95 18.20 17.96
C MET A 320 4.29 16.98 18.82
N THR A 321 4.05 17.04 20.13
CA THR A 321 4.23 15.87 21.02
C THR A 321 2.99 14.98 21.11
N ASN A 322 1.86 15.51 20.65
CA ASN A 322 0.57 14.83 20.61
C ASN A 322 0.31 14.28 19.21
N GLN A 323 -0.68 13.39 19.12
CA GLN A 323 -1.22 12.96 17.84
C GLN A 323 -1.73 14.17 17.05
N ALA A 324 -1.34 14.31 15.79
CA ALA A 324 -1.68 15.49 15.00
C ALA A 324 -3.10 15.43 14.44
N ILE A 325 -3.52 14.27 13.92
CA ILE A 325 -4.88 14.04 13.45
C ILE A 325 -5.42 12.78 14.12
N THR A 326 -6.57 12.92 14.76
CA THR A 326 -7.34 11.82 15.35
C THR A 326 -8.70 11.75 14.68
N ILE A 327 -8.99 10.61 14.05
CA ILE A 327 -10.31 10.27 13.51
C ILE A 327 -10.78 9.01 14.21
N THR A 328 -11.94 9.04 14.85
CA THR A 328 -12.48 7.87 15.55
C THR A 328 -13.95 7.69 15.23
N ASN A 329 -14.33 6.48 14.81
CA ASN A 329 -15.69 6.17 14.36
C ASN A 329 -16.14 7.01 13.14
N GLY A 330 -17.42 6.86 12.76
CA GLY A 330 -18.08 7.70 11.76
C GLY A 330 -18.00 7.17 10.33
N THR A 331 -18.92 7.62 9.49
CA THR A 331 -19.14 7.15 8.12
C THR A 331 -18.93 8.25 7.07
N GLY A 332 -18.48 9.43 7.48
CA GLY A 332 -18.32 10.59 6.60
C GLY A 332 -17.15 10.47 5.62
N THR A 333 -17.06 11.42 4.69
CA THR A 333 -15.84 11.66 3.91
C THR A 333 -14.94 12.67 4.62
N TYR A 334 -13.75 12.24 5.00
CA TYR A 334 -12.73 13.06 5.66
C TYR A 334 -11.62 13.37 4.67
N SER A 335 -11.64 14.58 4.10
CA SER A 335 -10.64 15.04 3.15
C SER A 335 -9.64 15.96 3.85
N LEU A 336 -8.42 15.48 4.04
CA LEU A 336 -7.37 16.21 4.76
C LEU A 336 -6.60 17.21 3.87
N GLY A 337 -6.84 17.18 2.56
CA GLY A 337 -6.22 18.08 1.59
C GLY A 337 -4.70 17.89 1.47
N THR A 338 -3.97 18.99 1.32
CA THR A 338 -2.50 18.98 1.40
C THR A 338 -2.05 19.00 2.85
N VAL A 339 -1.23 18.01 3.25
CA VAL A 339 -0.79 17.88 4.64
C VAL A 339 0.70 18.20 4.83
N GLY A 340 1.02 18.89 5.91
CA GLY A 340 2.38 19.05 6.43
C GLY A 340 2.36 18.74 7.92
N ILE A 341 2.67 17.50 8.29
CA ILE A 341 2.51 16.98 9.65
C ILE A 341 3.87 16.55 10.20
N PHE A 342 4.23 17.08 11.36
CA PHE A 342 5.49 16.80 12.04
C PHE A 342 5.26 16.54 13.53
N THR A 343 5.51 15.30 13.96
CA THR A 343 5.26 14.86 15.33
C THR A 343 6.49 14.20 15.97
N THR A 344 6.48 14.08 17.31
CA THR A 344 7.53 13.45 18.11
C THR A 344 6.96 12.84 19.39
N GLY A 345 7.64 11.85 19.97
CA GLY A 345 7.24 11.16 21.20
C GLY A 345 6.36 9.92 20.95
N ALA A 346 6.22 9.09 21.98
CA ALA A 346 5.56 7.78 21.89
C ALA A 346 4.07 7.84 21.53
N SER A 347 3.39 8.95 21.82
CA SER A 347 1.98 9.19 21.47
C SER A 347 1.82 10.08 20.23
N GLY A 348 2.91 10.58 19.65
CA GLY A 348 2.92 11.56 18.58
C GLY A 348 2.74 10.93 17.20
N SER A 349 1.61 10.25 16.95
CA SER A 349 1.31 9.75 15.60
C SER A 349 0.89 10.89 14.66
N GLY A 350 1.24 10.80 13.38
CA GLY A 350 0.87 11.81 12.39
C GLY A 350 -0.62 11.78 12.07
N ILE A 351 -1.06 10.77 11.31
CA ILE A 351 -2.47 10.52 11.00
C ILE A 351 -2.90 9.24 11.70
N ALA A 352 -3.85 9.34 12.61
CA ALA A 352 -4.49 8.17 13.20
C ALA A 352 -6.00 8.16 12.93
N ALA A 353 -6.47 7.07 12.33
CA ALA A 353 -7.88 6.83 12.06
C ALA A 353 -8.26 5.43 12.52
N THR A 354 -9.12 5.33 13.53
CA THR A 354 -9.53 4.05 14.11
C THR A 354 -11.04 3.87 14.06
N ASN A 355 -11.51 2.69 13.64
CA ASN A 355 -12.92 2.34 13.49
C ASN A 355 -13.73 3.30 12.57
N ALA A 356 -13.07 4.05 11.69
CA ALA A 356 -13.75 4.93 10.73
C ALA A 356 -14.30 4.11 9.55
N ASP A 357 -15.62 4.00 9.42
CA ASP A 357 -16.31 3.26 8.34
C ASP A 357 -16.58 4.15 7.10
N GLY A 358 -15.85 5.25 6.99
CA GLY A 358 -16.03 6.27 5.96
C GLY A 358 -14.92 6.25 4.91
N THR A 359 -14.79 7.38 4.21
CA THR A 359 -13.69 7.62 3.26
C THR A 359 -12.66 8.56 3.87
N LEU A 360 -11.38 8.21 3.79
CA LEU A 360 -10.27 9.06 4.23
C LEU A 360 -9.35 9.40 3.05
N ASN A 361 -9.24 10.70 2.75
CA ASN A 361 -8.49 11.21 1.60
C ASN A 361 -7.38 12.18 2.01
N THR A 362 -6.25 12.10 1.30
CA THR A 362 -5.22 13.15 1.25
C THR A 362 -4.89 13.44 -0.20
N THR A 363 -4.68 14.71 -0.54
CA THR A 363 -4.30 15.08 -1.92
C THR A 363 -2.81 14.83 -2.15
N THR A 364 -1.97 15.28 -1.21
CA THR A 364 -0.51 15.17 -1.24
C THR A 364 0.03 15.62 0.12
N GLY A 365 1.35 15.56 0.32
CA GLY A 365 1.98 16.16 1.49
C GLY A 365 3.06 15.34 2.17
N THR A 366 3.47 15.81 3.34
CA THR A 366 4.47 15.18 4.19
C THR A 366 3.86 14.79 5.53
N VAL A 367 4.12 13.56 5.97
CA VAL A 367 3.88 13.10 7.34
C VAL A 367 5.20 12.57 7.89
N ASP A 368 5.71 13.17 8.97
CA ASP A 368 7.04 12.90 9.51
C ASP A 368 6.97 12.78 11.04
N SER A 369 7.16 11.57 11.57
CA SER A 369 6.97 11.25 12.98
C SER A 369 8.22 10.64 13.61
N ILE A 370 8.44 10.90 14.91
CA ILE A 370 9.56 10.34 15.68
C ILE A 370 9.00 9.68 16.95
N GLY A 371 9.30 8.41 17.18
CA GLY A 371 8.89 7.64 18.36
C GLY A 371 7.51 6.97 18.27
N ALA A 372 6.73 7.24 17.21
CA ALA A 372 5.41 6.67 16.96
C ALA A 372 5.15 6.53 15.44
N PRO A 373 4.15 5.75 15.02
CA PRO A 373 3.80 5.61 13.61
C PRO A 373 3.43 6.95 12.96
N ALA A 374 3.93 7.20 11.76
CA ALA A 374 3.50 8.33 10.95
C ALA A 374 2.05 8.18 10.49
N ILE A 375 1.67 6.95 10.12
CA ILE A 375 0.32 6.59 9.71
C ILE A 375 -0.13 5.42 10.60
N ASN A 376 -1.31 5.55 11.20
CA ASN A 376 -1.99 4.51 11.95
C ASN A 376 -3.47 4.46 11.58
N ILE A 377 -3.81 3.70 10.55
CA ILE A 377 -5.17 3.53 10.06
C ILE A 377 -5.60 2.09 10.33
N ASP A 378 -6.69 1.95 11.07
CA ASP A 378 -7.27 0.67 11.48
C ASP A 378 -8.79 0.75 11.32
N GLY A 379 -9.30 0.23 10.20
CA GLY A 379 -10.70 0.29 9.87
C GLY A 379 -11.57 -0.70 10.66
N PRO A 380 -12.90 -0.53 10.62
CA PRO A 380 -13.83 -1.51 11.19
C PRO A 380 -13.99 -2.71 10.23
N ALA A 381 -14.86 -3.67 10.60
CA ALA A 381 -15.20 -4.79 9.72
C ALA A 381 -15.77 -4.35 8.34
N GLY A 382 -16.38 -3.16 8.26
CA GLY A 382 -16.89 -2.53 7.02
C GLY A 382 -15.81 -1.93 6.10
N LEU A 383 -14.56 -1.92 6.55
CA LEU A 383 -13.36 -1.34 5.92
C LEU A 383 -13.40 0.19 5.75
N THR A 384 -12.32 0.87 6.14
CA THR A 384 -12.14 2.28 5.77
C THR A 384 -11.77 2.38 4.29
N THR A 385 -12.47 3.22 3.52
CA THR A 385 -12.09 3.50 2.13
C THR A 385 -10.99 4.56 2.07
N LEU A 386 -9.85 4.23 1.44
CA LEU A 386 -8.72 5.15 1.33
C LEU A 386 -8.60 5.77 -0.06
N GLY A 387 -8.41 7.09 -0.06
CA GLY A 387 -7.86 7.86 -1.18
C GLY A 387 -6.61 8.62 -0.72
N ILE A 388 -5.66 7.88 -0.13
CA ILE A 388 -4.44 8.48 0.44
C ILE A 388 -3.38 8.60 -0.65
N THR A 389 -3.02 9.83 -0.99
CA THR A 389 -1.83 10.16 -1.76
C THR A 389 -0.94 11.09 -0.94
N LEU A 390 0.32 10.71 -0.74
CA LEU A 390 1.32 11.48 -0.01
C LEU A 390 2.61 11.60 -0.83
N THR A 391 3.31 12.72 -0.69
CA THR A 391 4.65 12.86 -1.26
C THR A 391 5.68 12.11 -0.42
N LYS A 392 5.60 12.28 0.92
CA LYS A 392 6.59 11.76 1.86
C LYS A 392 5.93 11.19 3.10
N VAL A 393 6.34 9.98 3.51
CA VAL A 393 6.03 9.41 4.82
C VAL A 393 7.32 8.98 5.51
N SER A 394 7.57 9.56 6.69
CA SER A 394 8.77 9.29 7.49
C SER A 394 8.40 8.91 8.92
N ALA A 395 9.05 7.89 9.46
CA ALA A 395 8.93 7.48 10.85
C ALA A 395 10.28 7.01 11.38
N SER A 396 10.65 7.40 12.60
CA SER A 396 11.89 6.96 13.25
C SER A 396 11.62 6.47 14.67
N GLY A 397 11.90 5.20 14.97
CA GLY A 397 11.61 4.58 16.25
C GLY A 397 10.14 4.14 16.41
N GLY A 398 9.78 3.77 17.64
CA GLY A 398 8.46 3.21 17.95
C GLY A 398 8.32 1.73 17.54
N SER A 399 7.15 1.13 17.77
CA SER A 399 6.90 -0.26 17.37
C SER A 399 6.68 -0.40 15.87
N ASN A 400 5.97 0.55 15.25
CA ASN A 400 5.71 0.53 13.81
C ASN A 400 5.88 1.92 13.21
N GLY A 401 6.22 2.00 11.92
CA GLY A 401 6.29 3.26 11.18
C GLY A 401 5.00 3.61 10.43
N ILE A 402 4.42 2.64 9.73
CA ILE A 402 3.15 2.74 9.00
C ILE A 402 2.29 1.54 9.40
N ILE A 403 1.03 1.79 9.73
CA ILE A 403 -0.01 0.77 9.92
C ILE A 403 -1.20 1.17 9.07
N VAL A 404 -1.60 0.29 8.16
CA VAL A 404 -2.82 0.41 7.35
C VAL A 404 -3.52 -0.94 7.37
N GLN A 405 -4.65 -1.02 8.07
CA GLN A 405 -5.36 -2.27 8.30
C GLN A 405 -6.86 -2.12 8.08
N ASP A 406 -7.47 -3.18 7.56
CA ASP A 406 -8.91 -3.26 7.34
C ASP A 406 -9.41 -2.08 6.48
N THR A 407 -8.82 -1.98 5.29
CA THR A 407 -9.06 -0.88 4.36
C THR A 407 -9.31 -1.37 2.94
N ASN A 408 -9.95 -0.54 2.13
CA ASN A 408 -9.99 -0.69 0.68
C ASN A 408 -9.60 0.64 0.01
N GLY A 409 -9.70 0.74 -1.32
CA GLY A 409 -9.26 1.92 -2.06
C GLY A 409 -7.77 1.87 -2.33
N SER A 410 -7.03 2.96 -2.06
CA SER A 410 -5.59 3.08 -2.34
C SER A 410 -4.80 3.83 -1.27
N PHE A 411 -3.60 3.33 -0.98
CA PHE A 411 -2.58 4.02 -0.20
C PHE A 411 -1.31 4.20 -1.04
N THR A 412 -0.97 5.45 -1.36
CA THR A 412 0.13 5.78 -2.28
C THR A 412 1.11 6.77 -1.65
N VAL A 413 2.39 6.43 -1.69
CA VAL A 413 3.51 7.35 -1.44
C VAL A 413 4.27 7.56 -2.74
N ASN A 414 4.32 8.78 -3.25
CA ASN A 414 4.85 9.09 -4.59
C ASN A 414 6.35 9.38 -4.61
N GLY A 415 6.89 10.05 -3.59
CA GLY A 415 8.16 10.74 -3.70
C GLY A 415 8.15 11.85 -4.76
N THR A 416 9.34 12.33 -5.13
CA THR A 416 9.55 13.39 -6.13
C THR A 416 10.51 12.99 -7.25
N GLY A 417 10.76 11.69 -7.43
CA GLY A 417 11.63 11.18 -8.49
C GLY A 417 13.11 11.04 -8.11
N SER A 418 13.46 11.07 -6.83
CA SER A 418 14.84 10.83 -6.36
C SER A 418 14.86 9.93 -5.12
N ALA A 419 15.96 9.21 -4.88
CA ALA A 419 16.07 8.25 -3.79
C ALA A 419 15.73 8.89 -2.42
N GLY A 420 14.88 8.22 -1.64
CA GLY A 420 14.46 8.67 -0.30
C GLY A 420 13.44 9.82 -0.28
N THR A 421 13.04 10.35 -1.44
CA THR A 421 12.06 11.45 -1.50
C THR A 421 10.64 11.01 -1.10
N GLY A 422 10.34 9.71 -1.18
CA GLY A 422 9.13 9.11 -0.60
C GLY A 422 9.16 9.03 0.93
N GLY A 423 10.32 9.28 1.54
CA GLY A 423 10.53 9.28 2.98
C GLY A 423 11.27 8.04 3.49
N THR A 424 11.64 8.11 4.76
CA THR A 424 12.43 7.10 5.46
C THR A 424 11.67 6.57 6.65
N ILE A 425 11.50 5.26 6.70
CA ILE A 425 11.01 4.51 7.86
C ILE A 425 12.20 3.79 8.49
N GLN A 426 12.48 4.03 9.75
CA GLN A 426 13.69 3.49 10.38
C GLN A 426 13.53 3.16 11.86
N ASN A 427 14.32 2.20 12.32
CA ASN A 427 14.41 1.81 13.74
C ASN A 427 13.07 1.41 14.37
N ALA A 428 12.08 0.98 13.58
CA ALA A 428 10.84 0.44 14.12
C ALA A 428 11.10 -0.94 14.73
N THR A 429 10.72 -1.13 15.99
CA THR A 429 11.06 -2.37 16.70
C THR A 429 10.27 -3.58 16.23
N VAL A 430 9.08 -3.41 15.66
CA VAL A 430 8.25 -4.52 15.16
C VAL A 430 8.17 -4.52 13.64
N ARG A 431 7.61 -3.48 13.00
CA ARG A 431 7.51 -3.42 11.54
C ARG A 431 7.76 -2.02 11.01
N GLY A 432 8.49 -1.88 9.92
CA GLY A 432 8.60 -0.59 9.24
C GLY A 432 7.23 -0.14 8.74
N ALA A 433 6.64 -0.91 7.83
CA ALA A 433 5.26 -0.73 7.40
C ALA A 433 4.48 -2.05 7.49
N ARG A 434 3.24 -2.00 7.98
CA ARG A 434 2.28 -3.12 7.93
C ARG A 434 1.05 -2.73 7.14
N PHE A 435 0.73 -3.55 6.15
CA PHE A 435 -0.52 -3.52 5.41
C PHE A 435 -1.25 -4.84 5.67
N LYS A 436 -2.46 -4.78 6.22
CA LYS A 436 -3.25 -5.98 6.52
C LYS A 436 -4.69 -5.83 6.02
N ASN A 437 -5.20 -6.77 5.24
CA ASN A 437 -6.54 -6.68 4.66
C ASN A 437 -6.73 -5.33 3.95
N ALA A 438 -5.86 -5.08 2.97
CA ALA A 438 -5.72 -3.80 2.28
C ALA A 438 -5.61 -3.98 0.76
N THR A 439 -5.91 -2.94 0.00
CA THR A 439 -5.85 -2.96 -1.48
C THR A 439 -5.05 -1.79 -2.04
N ASN A 440 -4.41 -1.99 -3.20
CA ASN A 440 -3.71 -0.97 -3.98
C ASN A 440 -2.70 -0.16 -3.15
N VAL A 441 -1.69 -0.86 -2.66
CA VAL A 441 -0.58 -0.27 -1.90
C VAL A 441 0.55 0.09 -2.85
N SER A 442 0.96 1.36 -2.90
CA SER A 442 2.09 1.82 -3.71
C SER A 442 3.09 2.61 -2.86
N LEU A 443 4.33 2.11 -2.82
CA LEU A 443 5.43 2.71 -2.05
C LEU A 443 6.57 3.03 -3.01
N ASN A 444 6.72 4.31 -3.33
CA ASN A 444 7.69 4.78 -4.31
C ASN A 444 8.77 5.65 -3.66
N TRP A 445 10.03 5.44 -4.05
CA TRP A 445 11.19 6.24 -3.59
C TRP A 445 11.37 6.25 -2.07
N MET A 446 10.99 5.17 -1.39
CA MET A 446 11.05 5.03 0.06
C MET A 446 12.28 4.26 0.52
N THR A 447 12.75 4.59 1.73
CA THR A 447 13.83 3.85 2.41
C THR A 447 13.32 3.25 3.71
N PHE A 448 13.52 1.95 3.90
CA PHE A 448 13.27 1.21 5.14
C PHE A 448 14.61 0.77 5.73
N SER A 449 14.97 1.23 6.93
CA SER A 449 16.30 0.96 7.50
C SER A 449 16.27 0.52 8.97
N GLY A 450 16.82 -0.65 9.27
CA GLY A 450 16.93 -1.14 10.65
C GLY A 450 15.57 -1.39 11.33
N ASN A 451 14.56 -1.79 10.56
CA ASN A 451 13.22 -2.10 11.05
C ASN A 451 13.07 -3.59 11.35
N GLY A 452 12.06 -3.95 12.16
CA GLY A 452 11.80 -5.35 12.51
C GLY A 452 12.90 -5.91 13.39
N THR A 453 13.12 -5.25 14.53
CA THR A 453 14.16 -5.63 15.49
C THR A 453 13.67 -6.54 16.62
N ASN A 454 12.41 -6.98 16.55
CA ASN A 454 11.75 -7.80 17.55
C ASN A 454 12.21 -9.25 17.43
N GLN A 455 13.23 -9.63 18.19
CA GLN A 455 13.75 -11.01 18.27
C GLN A 455 12.79 -12.05 18.88
N GLY A 456 11.50 -11.75 19.04
CA GLY A 456 10.51 -12.79 19.31
C GLY A 456 10.58 -13.81 18.18
N THR A 457 10.67 -15.10 18.51
CA THR A 457 10.84 -16.14 17.51
C THR A 457 9.71 -16.00 16.48
N CYS A 458 10.07 -15.59 15.26
CA CYS A 458 9.26 -15.73 14.07
C CYS A 458 9.15 -17.27 13.87
N SER A 459 8.32 -17.88 14.73
CA SER A 459 8.33 -19.31 15.09
C SER A 459 8.02 -20.20 13.89
N ASP A 460 7.56 -19.56 12.82
CA ASP A 460 6.90 -20.16 11.71
C ASP A 460 7.63 -19.86 10.40
N VAL A 461 8.92 -19.51 10.32
CA VAL A 461 9.61 -19.44 8.99
C VAL A 461 10.50 -20.67 8.75
N GLY A 462 10.15 -21.82 9.34
CA GLY A 462 10.72 -23.10 8.90
C GLY A 462 10.51 -23.33 7.39
N ALA A 463 11.35 -24.16 6.77
CA ALA A 463 11.38 -24.40 5.32
C ALA A 463 10.04 -24.83 4.66
N VAL A 464 9.00 -25.14 5.45
CA VAL A 464 7.68 -25.60 5.03
C VAL A 464 6.59 -25.04 5.96
N SER A 465 6.58 -23.73 6.20
CA SER A 465 5.53 -23.13 7.00
C SER A 465 4.41 -22.54 6.15
N THR A 466 3.19 -22.62 6.66
CA THR A 466 2.01 -21.96 6.08
C THR A 466 1.74 -20.60 6.71
N ASN A 467 2.55 -20.20 7.70
CA ASN A 467 2.33 -19.00 8.49
C ASN A 467 3.60 -18.15 8.57
N ASN A 468 3.46 -16.85 8.39
CA ASN A 468 4.50 -15.85 8.60
C ASN A 468 3.87 -14.52 9.05
N THR A 469 2.66 -14.56 9.64
CA THR A 469 1.84 -13.36 9.92
C THR A 469 2.39 -12.47 11.04
N ASP A 470 3.21 -13.05 11.91
CA ASP A 470 3.64 -12.45 13.17
C ASP A 470 5.11 -12.01 13.15
N CYS A 471 5.80 -12.23 12.04
CA CYS A 471 7.20 -11.82 11.88
C CYS A 471 7.32 -10.28 11.79
N GLY A 472 8.41 -9.77 12.33
CA GLY A 472 8.88 -8.42 12.12
C GLY A 472 9.51 -8.27 10.74
N ALA A 473 9.36 -7.08 10.16
CA ALA A 473 9.91 -6.81 8.84
C ALA A 473 10.13 -5.32 8.56
N GLY A 474 10.93 -5.01 7.54
CA GLY A 474 10.91 -3.69 6.91
C GLY A 474 9.53 -3.36 6.32
N ILE A 475 9.00 -4.27 5.51
CA ILE A 475 7.67 -4.17 4.92
C ILE A 475 6.93 -5.49 5.18
N ASP A 476 5.72 -5.40 5.72
CA ASP A 476 4.87 -6.54 6.08
C ASP A 476 3.50 -6.44 5.38
N LEU A 477 3.14 -7.47 4.62
CA LEU A 477 1.98 -7.53 3.74
C LEU A 477 1.13 -8.75 4.08
N GLN A 478 -0.07 -8.55 4.61
CA GLN A 478 -0.91 -9.63 5.13
C GLN A 478 -2.31 -9.56 4.49
N THR A 479 -2.66 -10.47 3.60
CA THR A 479 -3.94 -10.42 2.84
C THR A 479 -4.06 -9.08 2.09
N VAL A 480 -3.13 -8.84 1.16
CA VAL A 480 -3.06 -7.57 0.41
C VAL A 480 -3.19 -7.84 -1.08
N SER A 481 -4.11 -7.15 -1.75
CA SER A 481 -4.24 -7.23 -3.22
C SER A 481 -3.68 -5.99 -3.89
N THR A 482 -2.87 -6.19 -4.93
CA THR A 482 -2.17 -5.14 -5.70
C THR A 482 -1.18 -4.37 -4.85
N VAL A 483 0.09 -4.77 -4.92
CA VAL A 483 1.22 -4.10 -4.29
C VAL A 483 2.20 -3.64 -5.36
N SER A 484 2.64 -2.38 -5.29
CA SER A 484 3.66 -1.81 -6.17
C SER A 484 4.77 -1.15 -5.37
N LEU A 485 5.99 -1.67 -5.49
CA LEU A 485 7.20 -1.11 -4.89
C LEU A 485 8.11 -0.59 -6.02
N VAL A 486 8.40 0.70 -6.04
CA VAL A 486 9.20 1.31 -7.11
C VAL A 486 10.30 2.20 -6.54
N ASN A 487 11.57 1.94 -6.87
CA ASN A 487 12.71 2.66 -6.29
C ASN A 487 12.74 2.61 -4.75
N THR A 488 12.34 1.47 -4.17
CA THR A 488 12.24 1.28 -2.72
C THR A 488 13.40 0.44 -2.20
N THR A 489 14.02 0.91 -1.12
CA THR A 489 15.17 0.25 -0.50
C THR A 489 14.81 -0.25 0.89
N VAL A 490 15.18 -1.49 1.23
CA VAL A 490 15.07 -2.10 2.56
C VAL A 490 16.47 -2.55 2.98
N THR A 491 16.97 -2.03 4.10
CA THR A 491 18.33 -2.33 4.60
C THR A 491 18.32 -2.70 6.07
N GLY A 492 19.09 -3.71 6.46
CA GLY A 492 19.23 -4.09 7.87
C GLY A 492 17.94 -4.64 8.48
N GLY A 493 17.85 -4.58 9.80
CA GLY A 493 16.81 -5.26 10.59
C GLY A 493 17.33 -6.58 11.14
N THR A 494 16.63 -7.15 12.11
CA THR A 494 17.00 -8.44 12.71
C THR A 494 16.00 -9.53 12.34
N GLN A 495 15.05 -9.27 11.45
CA GLN A 495 14.14 -10.27 10.90
C GLN A 495 14.00 -10.07 9.38
N GLN A 496 12.81 -10.29 8.80
CA GLN A 496 12.60 -10.30 7.35
C GLN A 496 12.81 -8.89 6.76
N GLY A 497 13.33 -8.78 5.54
CA GLY A 497 13.32 -7.50 4.82
C GLY A 497 11.90 -7.13 4.39
N ILE A 498 11.32 -7.98 3.54
CA ILE A 498 9.93 -7.92 3.09
C ILE A 498 9.25 -9.24 3.42
N ASN A 499 8.10 -9.17 4.10
CA ASN A 499 7.31 -10.31 4.52
C ASN A 499 5.91 -10.24 3.90
N GLY A 500 5.44 -11.33 3.30
CA GLY A 500 4.12 -11.40 2.67
C GLY A 500 3.37 -12.70 2.96
N ASN A 501 2.08 -12.62 3.31
CA ASN A 501 1.15 -13.75 3.36
C ASN A 501 -0.13 -13.41 2.59
N ALA A 502 -0.60 -14.31 1.72
CA ALA A 502 -1.82 -14.11 0.93
C ALA A 502 -1.80 -12.78 0.16
N VAL A 503 -0.66 -12.48 -0.47
CA VAL A 503 -0.49 -11.32 -1.35
C VAL A 503 -0.92 -11.72 -2.76
N SER A 504 -1.73 -10.89 -3.42
CA SER A 504 -2.06 -11.07 -4.83
C SER A 504 -1.60 -9.86 -5.64
N THR A 505 -1.00 -10.12 -6.81
CA THR A 505 -0.44 -9.09 -7.70
C THR A 505 0.66 -8.24 -7.03
N LEU A 506 1.93 -8.56 -7.29
CA LEU A 506 3.10 -7.88 -6.72
C LEU A 506 4.01 -7.35 -7.83
N THR A 507 4.21 -6.04 -7.90
CA THR A 507 5.17 -5.39 -8.78
C THR A 507 6.33 -4.81 -7.98
N MET A 508 7.55 -5.16 -8.38
CA MET A 508 8.79 -4.63 -7.82
C MET A 508 9.68 -4.11 -8.94
N THR A 509 9.95 -2.81 -8.96
CA THR A 509 10.81 -2.17 -9.97
C THR A 509 11.90 -1.36 -9.29
N ASN A 510 13.16 -1.69 -9.58
CA ASN A 510 14.31 -1.03 -8.96
C ASN A 510 14.26 -1.09 -7.42
N VAL A 511 13.84 -2.24 -6.87
CA VAL A 511 13.80 -2.49 -5.43
C VAL A 511 15.14 -3.04 -4.98
N ALA A 512 15.62 -2.61 -3.80
CA ALA A 512 16.81 -3.17 -3.17
C ALA A 512 16.48 -3.69 -1.78
N VAL A 513 16.80 -4.95 -1.48
CA VAL A 513 16.73 -5.52 -0.13
C VAL A 513 18.11 -6.02 0.24
N THR A 514 18.71 -5.47 1.31
CA THR A 514 20.06 -5.86 1.71
C THR A 514 20.26 -6.02 3.22
N GLY A 515 20.99 -7.04 3.64
CA GLY A 515 21.40 -7.18 5.04
C GLY A 515 20.25 -7.45 6.01
N ALA A 516 19.16 -8.07 5.55
CA ALA A 516 18.05 -8.46 6.42
C ALA A 516 18.38 -9.74 7.21
N GLY A 517 17.88 -9.81 8.45
CA GLY A 517 18.00 -10.96 9.34
C GLY A 517 19.35 -11.10 10.04
N ASN A 518 19.37 -11.91 11.10
CA ASN A 518 20.56 -12.38 11.81
C ASN A 518 20.44 -13.83 12.33
N GLU A 519 19.36 -14.53 11.99
CA GLU A 519 19.15 -15.96 12.24
C GLU A 519 18.69 -16.73 10.98
N VAL A 520 18.85 -18.05 11.01
CA VAL A 520 18.39 -18.92 9.92
C VAL A 520 16.89 -18.73 9.73
N PHE A 521 16.45 -18.68 8.47
CA PHE A 521 15.07 -18.38 8.06
C PHE A 521 14.64 -16.92 8.15
N GLU A 522 15.56 -16.02 8.46
CA GLU A 522 15.35 -14.59 8.26
C GLU A 522 15.89 -14.20 6.89
N ASN A 523 14.96 -14.17 5.95
CA ASN A 523 15.25 -13.98 4.53
C ASN A 523 15.16 -12.50 4.17
N GLY A 524 15.74 -12.13 3.03
CA GLY A 524 15.53 -10.82 2.42
C GLY A 524 14.05 -10.62 2.12
N VAL A 525 13.47 -11.56 1.39
CA VAL A 525 12.04 -11.57 1.08
C VAL A 525 11.45 -12.94 1.39
N THR A 526 10.32 -12.96 2.08
CA THR A 526 9.53 -14.17 2.35
C THR A 526 8.10 -13.98 1.89
N MET A 527 7.60 -14.88 1.04
CA MET A 527 6.22 -14.85 0.53
C MET A 527 5.55 -16.20 0.75
N VAL A 528 4.39 -16.19 1.40
CA VAL A 528 3.52 -17.36 1.57
C VAL A 528 2.21 -17.12 0.83
N ASN A 529 1.81 -18.05 -0.03
CA ASN A 529 0.62 -17.95 -0.88
C ASN A 529 0.58 -16.65 -1.71
N LEU A 530 1.68 -16.34 -2.38
CA LEU A 530 1.73 -15.29 -3.40
C LEU A 530 0.99 -15.77 -4.65
N THR A 531 -0.02 -15.02 -5.07
CA THR A 531 -0.87 -15.37 -6.22
C THR A 531 -1.00 -14.23 -7.22
N GLY A 532 -1.60 -14.49 -8.38
CA GLY A 532 -1.73 -13.51 -9.45
C GLY A 532 -0.39 -13.21 -10.13
N THR A 533 -0.24 -12.00 -10.64
CA THR A 533 0.97 -11.58 -11.37
C THR A 533 2.05 -11.08 -10.42
N CYS A 534 3.26 -11.65 -10.49
CA CYS A 534 4.43 -11.12 -9.81
C CYS A 534 5.42 -10.61 -10.86
N THR A 535 5.68 -9.31 -10.91
CA THR A 535 6.62 -8.70 -11.86
C THR A 535 7.78 -8.09 -11.10
N VAL A 536 9.00 -8.48 -11.45
CA VAL A 536 10.24 -8.01 -10.84
C VAL A 536 11.17 -7.50 -11.93
N THR A 537 11.52 -6.22 -11.87
CA THR A 537 12.39 -5.60 -12.88
C THR A 537 13.54 -4.88 -12.19
N ASN A 538 14.76 -5.19 -12.61
CA ASN A 538 15.99 -4.52 -12.16
C ASN A 538 16.10 -4.41 -10.62
N SER A 539 15.70 -5.45 -9.89
CA SER A 539 15.67 -5.44 -8.41
C SER A 539 16.76 -6.32 -7.81
N ASN A 540 17.33 -5.91 -6.69
CA ASN A 540 18.49 -6.55 -6.07
C ASN A 540 18.15 -7.03 -4.65
N PHE A 541 18.25 -8.33 -4.42
CA PHE A 541 18.05 -9.00 -3.14
C PHE A 541 19.39 -9.59 -2.71
N THR A 542 20.05 -8.94 -1.75
CA THR A 542 21.45 -9.25 -1.46
C THR A 542 21.78 -9.35 0.02
N ASN A 543 22.80 -10.16 0.35
CA ASN A 543 23.43 -10.19 1.67
C ASN A 543 22.47 -10.39 2.85
N SER A 544 21.31 -10.99 2.62
CA SER A 544 20.40 -11.39 3.69
C SER A 544 21.01 -12.58 4.45
N PHE A 545 20.76 -12.67 5.75
CA PHE A 545 21.39 -13.68 6.60
C PHE A 545 21.06 -15.10 6.16
N SER A 546 19.80 -15.34 5.78
CA SER A 546 19.36 -16.61 5.22
C SER A 546 19.19 -16.57 3.69
N ARG A 547 17.98 -16.71 3.16
CA ARG A 547 17.75 -16.70 1.71
C ARG A 547 17.59 -15.27 1.22
N GLN A 548 17.90 -15.01 -0.04
CA GLN A 548 17.65 -13.68 -0.61
C GLN A 548 16.15 -13.51 -0.90
N TRP A 549 15.50 -14.55 -1.45
CA TRP A 549 14.05 -14.59 -1.61
C TRP A 549 13.50 -16.02 -1.56
N GLU A 550 12.53 -16.24 -0.66
CA GLU A 550 11.72 -17.45 -0.50
C GLU A 550 10.25 -17.23 -0.91
N ILE A 551 9.68 -18.17 -1.67
CA ILE A 551 8.25 -18.23 -2.01
C ILE A 551 7.70 -19.64 -1.76
N GLN A 552 6.62 -19.72 -0.98
CA GLN A 552 5.92 -20.96 -0.62
C GLN A 552 4.43 -20.84 -0.96
N ASN A 553 4.00 -21.49 -2.05
CA ASN A 553 2.59 -21.50 -2.47
C ASN A 553 1.95 -22.88 -2.23
N TYR A 554 0.86 -22.91 -1.49
CA TYR A 554 0.10 -24.14 -1.21
C TYR A 554 -1.20 -24.25 -2.03
N SER A 555 -1.69 -23.14 -2.57
CA SER A 555 -2.89 -23.09 -3.40
C SER A 555 -2.86 -21.89 -4.35
N GLY A 556 -3.86 -21.78 -5.22
CA GLY A 556 -3.97 -20.69 -6.19
C GLY A 556 -2.93 -20.78 -7.31
N SER A 557 -2.86 -19.72 -8.12
CA SER A 557 -1.90 -19.63 -9.22
C SER A 557 -1.06 -18.36 -9.15
N MET A 558 0.23 -18.50 -9.44
CA MET A 558 1.16 -17.38 -9.57
C MET A 558 1.76 -17.36 -10.97
N THR A 559 1.84 -16.18 -11.59
CA THR A 559 2.66 -15.95 -12.79
C THR A 559 3.74 -14.94 -12.44
N MET A 560 4.97 -15.42 -12.26
CA MET A 560 6.13 -14.62 -11.92
C MET A 560 6.99 -14.35 -13.17
N THR A 561 7.36 -13.08 -13.38
CA THR A 561 8.33 -12.65 -14.38
C THR A 561 9.41 -11.80 -13.71
N VAL A 562 10.67 -12.25 -13.80
CA VAL A 562 11.85 -11.53 -13.35
C VAL A 562 12.69 -11.13 -14.57
N SER A 563 12.98 -9.84 -14.70
CA SER A 563 13.78 -9.26 -15.78
C SER A 563 14.93 -8.42 -15.21
N GLY A 564 16.15 -8.96 -15.23
CA GLY A 564 17.32 -8.33 -14.64
C GLY A 564 17.37 -8.41 -13.12
N GLY A 565 18.36 -7.76 -12.53
CA GLY A 565 18.55 -7.71 -11.08
C GLY A 565 19.50 -8.77 -10.52
N SER A 566 19.49 -8.94 -9.20
CA SER A 566 20.46 -9.78 -8.48
C SER A 566 19.84 -10.52 -7.30
N PHE A 567 20.27 -11.77 -7.09
CA PHE A 567 19.99 -12.61 -5.93
C PHE A 567 21.32 -13.15 -5.41
N SER A 568 21.98 -12.39 -4.54
CA SER A 568 23.40 -12.65 -4.22
C SER A 568 23.74 -12.54 -2.75
N ALA A 569 24.68 -13.33 -2.26
CA ALA A 569 25.30 -13.12 -0.96
C ALA A 569 26.74 -12.58 -1.10
N SER A 570 27.31 -12.14 0.02
CA SER A 570 28.72 -11.78 0.11
C SER A 570 29.59 -13.02 -0.13
N ALA A 571 30.69 -12.85 -0.87
CA ALA A 571 31.70 -13.90 -1.01
C ALA A 571 32.64 -13.92 0.21
N PRO A 572 33.12 -15.10 0.66
CA PRO A 572 32.66 -16.42 0.25
C PRO A 572 31.27 -16.74 0.83
N ASN A 573 30.54 -17.63 0.17
CA ASN A 573 29.26 -18.10 0.65
C ASN A 573 29.39 -18.80 2.03
N ILE A 574 28.46 -18.52 2.96
CA ILE A 574 28.44 -19.08 4.32
C ILE A 574 27.21 -19.97 4.52
N SER A 575 27.27 -20.93 5.45
CA SER A 575 26.22 -21.97 5.58
C SER A 575 24.79 -21.47 5.80
N THR A 576 24.61 -20.23 6.28
CA THR A 576 23.30 -19.63 6.49
C THR A 576 22.69 -19.07 5.20
N THR A 577 23.50 -18.63 4.24
CA THR A 577 23.06 -17.99 2.99
C THR A 577 22.54 -19.01 1.97
N ALA A 578 21.45 -19.69 2.29
CA ALA A 578 21.02 -20.93 1.63
C ALA A 578 20.72 -20.77 0.13
N TYR A 579 19.73 -19.95 -0.24
CA TYR A 579 19.25 -19.82 -1.62
C TYR A 579 19.26 -18.37 -2.11
N GLY A 580 19.51 -18.19 -3.40
CA GLY A 580 19.27 -16.92 -4.10
C GLY A 580 17.76 -16.69 -4.24
N LEU A 581 17.12 -17.40 -5.17
CA LEU A 581 15.67 -17.45 -5.32
C LEU A 581 15.17 -18.89 -5.15
N HIS A 582 14.26 -19.10 -4.22
CA HIS A 582 13.57 -20.36 -4.02
C HIS A 582 12.07 -20.19 -4.25
N VAL A 583 11.53 -20.94 -5.20
CA VAL A 583 10.09 -21.00 -5.48
C VAL A 583 9.57 -22.40 -5.23
N SER A 584 8.55 -22.51 -4.39
CA SER A 584 7.94 -23.78 -4.02
C SER A 584 6.45 -23.78 -4.33
N ALA A 585 5.99 -24.85 -5.00
CA ALA A 585 4.60 -25.14 -5.27
C ALA A 585 4.21 -26.46 -4.60
N GLN A 586 3.28 -26.41 -3.65
CA GLN A 586 2.85 -27.55 -2.85
C GLN A 586 1.33 -27.74 -2.93
N SER A 587 0.84 -28.87 -2.42
CA SER A 587 -0.60 -29.20 -2.40
C SER A 587 -1.25 -29.08 -3.79
N THR A 588 -1.98 -27.99 -4.07
CA THR A 588 -2.68 -27.77 -5.36
C THR A 588 -2.25 -26.47 -6.04
N ALA A 589 -1.13 -25.86 -5.64
CA ALA A 589 -0.63 -24.63 -6.26
C ALA A 589 -0.22 -24.84 -7.72
N SER A 590 -0.38 -23.80 -8.54
CA SER A 590 0.05 -23.77 -9.94
C SER A 590 0.90 -22.53 -10.23
N ASN A 591 2.21 -22.71 -10.34
CA ASN A 591 3.14 -21.60 -10.56
C ASN A 591 3.69 -21.59 -12.00
N THR A 592 3.71 -20.42 -12.63
CA THR A 592 4.50 -20.13 -13.83
C THR A 592 5.58 -19.14 -13.44
N VAL A 593 6.84 -19.44 -13.71
CA VAL A 593 8.00 -18.65 -13.29
C VAL A 593 8.92 -18.44 -14.49
N SER A 594 9.23 -17.19 -14.82
CA SER A 594 10.23 -16.83 -15.82
C SER A 594 11.27 -15.91 -15.20
N VAL A 595 12.55 -16.27 -15.32
CA VAL A 595 13.67 -15.49 -14.79
C VAL A 595 14.70 -15.29 -15.90
N THR A 596 14.93 -14.03 -16.27
CA THR A 596 15.80 -13.65 -17.39
C THR A 596 16.73 -12.50 -17.02
N GLY A 597 17.95 -12.49 -17.57
CA GLY A 597 18.93 -11.43 -17.39
C GLY A 597 19.39 -11.17 -15.94
N ALA A 598 19.09 -12.07 -15.00
CA ALA A 598 19.39 -11.90 -13.58
C ALA A 598 20.76 -12.47 -13.21
N MET A 599 21.35 -11.96 -12.13
CA MET A 599 22.58 -12.47 -11.53
C MET A 599 22.27 -13.26 -10.25
N PHE A 600 22.83 -14.46 -10.13
CA PHE A 600 22.77 -15.31 -8.94
C PHE A 600 24.19 -15.56 -8.45
N ALA A 601 24.55 -15.09 -7.26
CA ALA A 601 25.92 -15.25 -6.79
C ALA A 601 26.07 -15.64 -5.33
N ASN A 602 27.07 -16.48 -5.06
CA ASN A 602 27.51 -16.84 -3.72
C ASN A 602 26.40 -17.43 -2.83
N SER A 603 25.43 -18.15 -3.39
CA SER A 603 24.51 -18.94 -2.57
C SER A 603 25.23 -20.16 -2.00
N PHE A 604 25.02 -20.47 -0.73
CA PHE A 604 25.61 -21.65 -0.09
C PHE A 604 25.08 -22.94 -0.71
N SER A 605 23.79 -22.98 -1.00
CA SER A 605 23.15 -24.05 -1.75
C SER A 605 22.84 -23.54 -3.16
N SER A 606 21.57 -23.45 -3.54
CA SER A 606 21.18 -23.15 -4.91
C SER A 606 21.07 -21.66 -5.22
N GLY A 607 21.56 -21.22 -6.38
CA GLY A 607 21.27 -19.89 -6.93
C GLY A 607 19.78 -19.76 -7.23
N PHE A 608 19.26 -20.63 -8.10
CA PHE A 608 17.83 -20.81 -8.34
C PHE A 608 17.38 -22.19 -7.89
N ARG A 609 16.28 -22.25 -7.11
CA ARG A 609 15.65 -23.50 -6.68
C ARG A 609 14.16 -23.50 -6.97
N ALA A 610 13.69 -24.61 -7.55
CA ALA A 610 12.27 -24.92 -7.68
C ALA A 610 11.95 -26.24 -6.98
N ASP A 611 10.99 -26.23 -6.06
CA ASP A 611 10.44 -27.45 -5.45
C ASP A 611 8.95 -27.58 -5.79
N VAL A 612 8.54 -28.75 -6.26
CA VAL A 612 7.13 -29.06 -6.57
C VAL A 612 6.71 -30.33 -5.82
N ALA A 613 5.58 -30.31 -5.12
CA ALA A 613 5.14 -31.44 -4.30
C ALA A 613 3.62 -31.68 -4.34
N ASN A 614 3.20 -32.81 -3.78
CA ASN A 614 1.80 -33.26 -3.78
C ASN A 614 1.20 -33.35 -5.19
N SER A 615 0.15 -32.58 -5.49
CA SER A 615 -0.52 -32.50 -6.79
C SER A 615 -0.30 -31.14 -7.47
N ALA A 616 0.69 -30.36 -7.01
CA ALA A 616 0.98 -29.04 -7.54
C ALA A 616 1.65 -29.11 -8.91
N SER A 617 1.65 -27.99 -9.63
CA SER A 617 2.34 -27.86 -10.92
C SER A 617 3.22 -26.62 -10.98
N MET A 618 4.36 -26.73 -11.67
CA MET A 618 5.22 -25.59 -11.98
C MET A 618 5.66 -25.61 -13.44
N ASN A 619 5.62 -24.45 -14.10
CA ASN A 619 6.31 -24.18 -15.36
C ASN A 619 7.43 -23.16 -15.12
N ALA A 620 8.69 -23.56 -15.28
CA ALA A 620 9.85 -22.74 -14.94
C ALA A 620 10.76 -22.47 -16.16
N THR A 621 10.92 -21.20 -16.51
CA THR A 621 11.87 -20.72 -17.52
C THR A 621 13.03 -20.00 -16.83
N ILE A 622 14.24 -20.52 -16.97
CA ILE A 622 15.47 -19.99 -16.39
C ILE A 622 16.41 -19.63 -17.53
N GLY A 623 16.39 -18.36 -17.88
CA GLY A 623 17.12 -17.78 -19.01
C GLY A 623 16.22 -17.68 -20.25
N ASN A 624 16.82 -17.60 -21.43
CA ASN A 624 16.07 -17.45 -22.67
C ASN A 624 16.84 -18.08 -23.84
N ASP A 625 16.32 -19.18 -24.37
CA ASP A 625 16.91 -19.93 -25.47
C ASP A 625 16.87 -19.19 -26.82
N ALA A 626 16.01 -18.18 -26.98
CA ALA A 626 15.86 -17.39 -28.19
C ALA A 626 16.72 -16.12 -28.22
N ASN A 627 17.02 -15.51 -27.07
CA ASN A 627 17.77 -14.26 -26.93
C ASN A 627 18.91 -14.35 -25.91
N ALA A 628 20.16 -14.32 -26.39
CA ALA A 628 21.35 -14.43 -25.54
C ALA A 628 21.51 -13.28 -24.53
N ALA A 629 20.97 -12.09 -24.81
CA ALA A 629 21.03 -10.96 -23.88
C ALA A 629 20.15 -11.14 -22.64
N LEU A 630 19.25 -12.13 -22.67
CA LEU A 630 18.32 -12.46 -21.59
C LEU A 630 18.74 -13.71 -20.79
N GLY A 631 19.93 -14.26 -21.07
CA GLY A 631 20.52 -15.33 -20.27
C GLY A 631 20.85 -14.87 -18.85
N ASN A 632 20.68 -15.73 -17.84
CA ASN A 632 21.11 -15.42 -16.48
C ASN A 632 22.59 -15.73 -16.28
N THR A 633 23.18 -15.09 -15.27
CA THR A 633 24.56 -15.35 -14.83
C THR A 633 24.55 -15.98 -13.45
N PHE A 634 25.17 -17.16 -13.31
CA PHE A 634 25.38 -17.84 -12.04
C PHE A 634 26.86 -17.84 -11.68
N THR A 635 27.20 -17.44 -10.46
CA THR A 635 28.58 -17.37 -10.00
C THR A 635 28.74 -17.86 -8.57
N ASN A 636 29.59 -18.86 -8.36
CA ASN A 636 29.95 -19.38 -7.04
C ASN A 636 28.76 -19.79 -6.16
N ASN A 637 27.72 -20.38 -6.74
CA ASN A 637 26.63 -21.02 -6.01
C ASN A 637 26.97 -22.49 -5.75
N GLY A 638 26.58 -23.04 -4.59
CA GLY A 638 26.72 -24.48 -4.34
C GLY A 638 26.09 -25.33 -5.45
N VAL A 639 24.93 -24.91 -5.96
CA VAL A 639 24.28 -25.40 -7.18
C VAL A 639 23.79 -24.18 -7.96
N ALA A 640 23.96 -24.09 -9.27
CA ALA A 640 23.41 -22.97 -10.02
C ALA A 640 21.89 -23.08 -10.13
N VAL A 641 21.40 -24.20 -10.65
CA VAL A 641 19.96 -24.47 -10.86
C VAL A 641 19.60 -25.82 -10.26
N HIS A 642 18.62 -25.84 -9.36
CA HIS A 642 18.09 -27.08 -8.77
C HIS A 642 16.58 -27.15 -8.92
N LEU A 643 16.11 -28.14 -9.68
CA LEU A 643 14.70 -28.41 -9.89
C LEU A 643 14.34 -29.77 -9.28
N LEU A 644 13.38 -29.81 -8.37
CA LEU A 644 12.96 -31.01 -7.66
C LEU A 644 11.44 -31.19 -7.71
N ILE A 645 11.00 -32.41 -7.98
CA ILE A 645 9.60 -32.81 -7.79
C ILE A 645 9.44 -33.97 -6.81
N ASN A 646 8.29 -34.00 -6.13
CA ASN A 646 7.86 -35.08 -5.23
C ASN A 646 6.38 -35.45 -5.44
N ASN A 647 5.98 -36.65 -5.04
CA ASN A 647 4.61 -37.18 -5.13
C ASN A 647 4.04 -37.19 -6.57
N SER A 648 2.84 -36.69 -6.80
CA SER A 648 2.16 -36.66 -8.11
C SER A 648 2.28 -35.31 -8.83
N SER A 649 3.26 -34.48 -8.44
CA SER A 649 3.39 -33.11 -8.94
C SER A 649 3.95 -33.06 -10.36
N THR A 650 3.73 -31.95 -11.07
CA THR A 650 4.22 -31.78 -12.45
C THR A 650 5.18 -30.61 -12.55
N LEU A 651 6.34 -30.84 -13.16
CA LEU A 651 7.30 -29.79 -13.50
C LEU A 651 7.54 -29.78 -15.01
N THR A 652 7.26 -28.64 -15.63
CA THR A 652 7.80 -28.30 -16.94
C THR A 652 8.91 -27.27 -16.79
N TYR A 653 10.00 -27.42 -17.52
CA TYR A 653 11.12 -26.47 -17.40
C TYR A 653 11.84 -26.18 -18.72
N ASP A 654 12.45 -25.00 -18.78
CA ASP A 654 13.43 -24.63 -19.78
C ASP A 654 14.60 -23.89 -19.12
N VAL A 655 15.80 -24.43 -19.25
CA VAL A 655 17.05 -23.85 -18.75
C VAL A 655 17.89 -23.47 -19.95
N GLY A 656 17.78 -22.22 -20.39
CA GLY A 656 18.28 -21.77 -21.69
C GLY A 656 19.29 -20.62 -21.60
N ARG A 657 20.43 -20.75 -22.29
CA ARG A 657 21.44 -19.67 -22.47
C ARG A 657 21.95 -19.02 -21.18
N ASN A 658 22.10 -19.78 -20.10
CA ASN A 658 22.72 -19.26 -18.89
C ASN A 658 24.25 -19.36 -18.96
N THR A 659 24.93 -18.40 -18.33
CA THR A 659 26.39 -18.44 -18.11
C THR A 659 26.66 -18.84 -16.66
N ILE A 660 27.45 -19.89 -16.44
CA ILE A 660 27.63 -20.49 -15.12
C ILE A 660 29.12 -20.73 -14.83
N THR A 661 29.62 -20.11 -13.75
CA THR A 661 31.02 -20.21 -13.31
C THR A 661 31.11 -20.47 -11.80
N GLU A 662 31.75 -21.58 -11.40
CA GLU A 662 31.75 -22.08 -10.02
C GLU A 662 33.16 -22.29 -9.45
N THR A 663 33.98 -21.24 -9.42
CA THR A 663 35.42 -21.32 -9.03
C THR A 663 35.67 -21.20 -7.52
N GLY A 664 34.83 -20.48 -6.78
CA GLY A 664 35.04 -20.06 -5.39
C GLY A 664 34.02 -20.59 -4.38
N VAL A 665 33.42 -21.75 -4.63
CA VAL A 665 32.34 -22.33 -3.80
C VAL A 665 32.85 -23.03 -2.53
N SER A 666 32.20 -22.77 -1.39
CA SER A 666 32.50 -23.45 -0.11
C SER A 666 31.73 -24.75 0.13
N SER A 667 30.54 -24.92 -0.47
CA SER A 667 29.73 -26.15 -0.42
C SER A 667 29.32 -26.59 -1.82
N PRO A 668 30.21 -27.25 -2.56
CA PRO A 668 29.97 -27.56 -3.95
C PRO A 668 29.03 -28.73 -4.21
N GLY A 669 28.16 -28.56 -5.20
CA GLY A 669 27.26 -29.56 -5.77
C GLY A 669 27.35 -29.60 -7.30
N SER A 670 26.55 -30.46 -7.93
CA SER A 670 26.43 -30.47 -9.40
C SER A 670 25.79 -29.18 -9.88
N THR A 671 26.22 -28.65 -11.03
CA THR A 671 25.89 -27.29 -11.45
C THR A 671 24.41 -27.12 -11.78
N ILE A 672 23.86 -28.00 -12.62
CA ILE A 672 22.42 -28.09 -12.90
C ILE A 672 21.93 -29.46 -12.43
N ILE A 673 20.90 -29.45 -11.59
CA ILE A 673 20.26 -30.66 -11.07
C ILE A 673 18.78 -30.62 -11.43
N VAL A 674 18.31 -31.66 -12.12
CA VAL A 674 16.88 -31.95 -12.28
C VAL A 674 16.60 -33.30 -11.64
N ARG A 675 15.79 -33.29 -10.58
CA ARG A 675 15.56 -34.46 -9.76
C ARG A 675 14.07 -34.77 -9.61
N LYS A 676 13.75 -36.04 -9.81
CA LYS A 676 12.48 -36.63 -9.39
C LYS A 676 12.74 -37.47 -8.15
N GLY A 677 12.13 -37.10 -7.03
CA GLY A 677 12.38 -37.70 -5.72
C GLY A 677 11.93 -39.17 -5.64
N SER A 678 12.42 -39.89 -4.63
CA SER A 678 12.06 -41.29 -4.42
C SER A 678 10.54 -41.48 -4.31
N SER A 679 10.00 -42.56 -4.88
CA SER A 679 8.56 -42.88 -4.83
C SER A 679 7.61 -41.87 -5.49
N THR A 680 8.14 -40.98 -6.32
CA THR A 680 7.38 -39.94 -7.04
C THR A 680 6.73 -40.49 -8.31
N SER A 681 5.45 -40.18 -8.52
CA SER A 681 4.64 -40.58 -9.68
C SER A 681 4.33 -39.44 -10.66
N GLY A 682 4.77 -38.22 -10.35
CA GLY A 682 4.53 -37.00 -11.12
C GLY A 682 5.36 -36.88 -12.40
N LEU A 683 5.04 -35.92 -13.29
CA LEU A 683 5.75 -35.72 -14.57
C LEU A 683 6.89 -34.71 -14.43
N VAL A 684 8.06 -35.04 -14.99
CA VAL A 684 9.14 -34.07 -15.28
C VAL A 684 9.33 -33.99 -16.78
N THR A 685 9.23 -32.80 -17.37
CA THR A 685 9.54 -32.62 -18.80
C THR A 685 10.19 -31.27 -19.06
N GLY A 686 11.29 -31.24 -19.82
CA GLY A 686 11.91 -29.95 -20.13
C GLY A 686 13.18 -30.00 -20.95
N SER A 687 13.81 -28.84 -21.07
CA SER A 687 15.00 -28.62 -21.90
C SER A 687 16.12 -27.92 -21.13
N ILE A 688 17.37 -28.27 -21.45
CA ILE A 688 18.59 -27.61 -21.00
C ILE A 688 19.39 -27.28 -22.25
N VAL A 689 19.37 -26.02 -22.67
CA VAL A 689 19.78 -25.63 -24.02
C VAL A 689 20.76 -24.47 -24.02
N THR A 690 21.83 -24.59 -24.82
CA THR A 690 22.76 -23.48 -25.09
C THR A 690 23.37 -22.83 -23.83
N ASN A 691 23.49 -23.55 -22.72
CA ASN A 691 24.15 -23.02 -21.53
C ASN A 691 25.67 -23.08 -21.69
N ALA A 692 26.36 -22.07 -21.14
CA ALA A 692 27.81 -22.04 -20.99
C ALA A 692 28.17 -22.40 -19.55
N ILE A 693 28.58 -23.65 -19.33
CA ILE A 693 28.96 -24.20 -18.02
C ILE A 693 30.48 -24.29 -17.96
N GLY A 694 31.07 -23.51 -17.07
CA GLY A 694 32.51 -23.35 -16.95
C GLY A 694 33.08 -22.32 -17.93
N ASP A 695 34.19 -21.72 -17.53
CA ASP A 695 35.04 -20.82 -18.30
C ASP A 695 36.44 -21.43 -18.47
N GLY A 696 37.41 -20.66 -18.96
CA GLY A 696 38.79 -21.15 -19.16
C GLY A 696 39.58 -21.44 -17.87
N ASN A 697 38.99 -21.28 -16.69
CA ASN A 697 39.62 -21.57 -15.42
C ASN A 697 39.28 -22.98 -14.94
N ALA A 698 40.30 -23.71 -14.48
CA ALA A 698 40.11 -25.01 -13.86
C ALA A 698 39.12 -24.93 -12.68
N GLY A 699 38.09 -25.76 -12.76
CA GLY A 699 37.12 -25.99 -11.73
C GLY A 699 35.83 -25.21 -11.84
N SER A 700 35.70 -24.40 -12.88
CA SER A 700 34.59 -23.48 -13.09
C SER A 700 33.29 -24.16 -13.49
N GLY A 701 33.34 -25.38 -14.05
CA GLY A 701 32.15 -26.06 -14.56
C GLY A 701 31.41 -26.96 -13.58
N SER A 702 32.00 -27.31 -12.42
CA SER A 702 31.37 -28.20 -11.44
C SER A 702 31.90 -28.02 -10.01
N GLY A 703 31.72 -26.82 -9.47
CA GLY A 703 31.79 -26.56 -8.03
C GLY A 703 33.17 -26.61 -7.36
N GLY A 704 34.15 -25.79 -7.76
CA GLY A 704 35.35 -25.49 -6.95
C GLY A 704 36.20 -26.68 -6.45
N THR A 705 37.35 -26.40 -5.83
CA THR A 705 38.38 -27.42 -5.51
C THR A 705 37.94 -28.51 -4.50
N GLY A 706 36.75 -28.40 -3.91
CA GLY A 706 36.23 -29.29 -2.86
C GLY A 706 35.33 -30.45 -3.32
N CYS A 707 34.87 -30.49 -4.59
CA CYS A 707 33.96 -31.55 -5.05
C CYS A 707 34.58 -32.49 -6.09
N GLY A 708 35.06 -33.64 -5.64
CA GLY A 708 35.53 -34.71 -6.53
C GLY A 708 34.40 -35.47 -7.24
N SER A 709 33.14 -35.23 -6.88
CA SER A 709 31.97 -35.94 -7.40
C SER A 709 30.86 -35.00 -7.90
N CYS A 710 31.25 -33.86 -8.48
CA CYS A 710 30.29 -32.89 -9.01
C CYS A 710 30.25 -32.97 -10.53
N ASN A 711 29.02 -33.00 -11.04
CA ASN A 711 28.71 -33.05 -12.46
C ASN A 711 28.32 -31.65 -12.96
N ALA A 712 28.45 -31.38 -14.25
CA ALA A 712 27.87 -30.16 -14.82
C ALA A 712 26.34 -30.27 -14.88
N ILE A 713 25.82 -31.33 -15.49
CA ILE A 713 24.37 -31.60 -15.56
C ILE A 713 24.10 -32.97 -14.94
N SER A 714 23.21 -33.04 -13.96
CA SER A 714 22.75 -34.29 -13.33
C SER A 714 21.22 -34.41 -13.42
N LEU A 715 20.77 -35.42 -14.16
CA LEU A 715 19.37 -35.79 -14.33
C LEU A 715 19.09 -37.04 -13.50
N GLN A 716 18.35 -36.90 -12.41
CA GLN A 716 18.14 -37.96 -11.43
C GLN A 716 16.66 -38.35 -11.40
N ASN A 717 16.35 -39.60 -11.73
CA ASN A 717 14.99 -40.13 -11.67
C ASN A 717 14.90 -41.26 -10.65
N ASP A 718 14.46 -40.96 -9.43
CA ASP A 718 14.16 -41.96 -8.40
C ASP A 718 12.64 -42.29 -8.34
N GLY A 719 11.91 -41.96 -9.41
CA GLY A 719 10.45 -42.07 -9.48
C GLY A 719 9.93 -43.50 -9.66
N THR A 720 8.62 -43.66 -9.47
CA THR A 720 7.92 -44.94 -9.68
C THR A 720 7.11 -44.98 -10.97
N SER A 721 6.63 -43.83 -11.47
CA SER A 721 5.86 -43.67 -12.71
C SER A 721 5.77 -42.18 -13.10
N GLY A 722 5.13 -41.85 -14.22
CA GLY A 722 4.80 -40.48 -14.64
C GLY A 722 5.76 -39.84 -15.66
N ASP A 723 6.81 -40.57 -16.04
CA ASP A 723 7.87 -40.15 -16.97
C ASP A 723 8.81 -39.06 -16.45
N PHE A 724 10.06 -39.17 -16.90
CA PHE A 724 11.10 -38.16 -16.84
C PHE A 724 11.62 -37.90 -18.25
N ILE A 725 11.35 -36.71 -18.79
CA ILE A 725 11.67 -36.34 -20.17
C ILE A 725 12.62 -35.15 -20.18
N ALA A 726 13.78 -35.29 -20.81
CA ALA A 726 14.75 -34.19 -20.88
C ALA A 726 15.45 -34.09 -22.22
N THR A 727 15.56 -32.86 -22.73
CA THR A 727 16.39 -32.54 -23.89
C THR A 727 17.59 -31.72 -23.43
N VAL A 728 18.80 -32.17 -23.77
CA VAL A 728 20.07 -31.52 -23.42
C VAL A 728 20.84 -31.27 -24.72
N ILE A 729 20.79 -30.05 -25.23
CA ILE A 729 21.35 -29.71 -26.55
C ILE A 729 22.11 -28.39 -26.57
N ASP A 730 23.08 -28.29 -27.48
CA ASP A 730 23.85 -27.08 -27.76
C ASP A 730 24.60 -26.48 -26.55
N ASN A 731 24.75 -27.23 -25.45
CA ASN A 731 25.46 -26.72 -24.27
C ASN A 731 26.98 -26.77 -24.49
N THR A 732 27.68 -25.75 -23.99
CA THR A 732 29.14 -25.76 -23.85
C THR A 732 29.47 -26.09 -22.41
N ILE A 733 30.18 -27.18 -22.19
CA ILE A 733 30.53 -27.70 -20.86
C ILE A 733 32.05 -27.89 -20.81
N GLN A 734 32.71 -27.23 -19.86
CA GLN A 734 34.15 -27.33 -19.69
C GLN A 734 34.56 -27.25 -18.22
N HIS A 735 35.78 -27.72 -17.90
CA HIS A 735 36.36 -27.59 -16.57
C HIS A 735 35.49 -28.21 -15.46
N VAL A 736 35.08 -29.45 -15.73
CA VAL A 736 34.26 -30.30 -14.86
C VAL A 736 35.12 -31.38 -14.21
N ARG A 737 34.83 -31.73 -12.95
CA ARG A 737 35.62 -32.66 -12.13
C ARG A 737 35.16 -34.11 -12.17
N GLN A 738 33.86 -34.37 -12.33
CA GLN A 738 33.34 -35.74 -12.45
C GLN A 738 32.73 -36.00 -13.84
N ARG A 739 31.47 -35.65 -14.10
CA ARG A 739 30.81 -35.90 -15.39
C ARG A 739 30.27 -34.64 -16.04
N GLY A 740 30.40 -34.53 -17.35
CA GLY A 740 29.75 -33.47 -18.11
C GLY A 740 28.23 -33.56 -17.99
N ILE A 741 27.66 -34.67 -18.47
CA ILE A 741 26.23 -34.96 -18.40
C ILE A 741 26.02 -36.34 -17.78
N GLU A 742 25.19 -36.38 -16.75
CA GLU A 742 24.81 -37.59 -16.05
C GLU A 742 23.29 -37.80 -16.11
N VAL A 743 22.89 -39.03 -16.42
CA VAL A 743 21.52 -39.50 -16.35
C VAL A 743 21.46 -40.76 -15.48
N LEU A 744 20.80 -40.61 -14.33
CA LEU A 744 20.70 -41.61 -13.26
C LEU A 744 19.24 -41.94 -12.94
N PRO A 745 18.61 -42.85 -13.69
CA PRO A 745 17.31 -43.39 -13.38
C PRO A 745 17.41 -44.66 -12.54
N GLY A 746 16.88 -44.59 -11.32
CA GLY A 746 16.65 -45.70 -10.39
C GLY A 746 15.15 -45.95 -10.17
N PHE A 747 14.81 -46.91 -9.31
CA PHE A 747 13.43 -47.34 -9.04
C PHE A 747 12.71 -47.90 -10.29
N SER A 748 11.56 -47.35 -10.72
CA SER A 748 10.68 -48.02 -11.70
C SER A 748 10.10 -47.14 -12.80
N ASP A 749 10.52 -45.87 -12.88
CA ASP A 749 9.98 -44.93 -13.85
C ASP A 749 10.71 -44.93 -15.20
N ASP A 750 10.04 -44.36 -16.20
CA ASP A 750 10.56 -44.22 -17.56
C ASP A 750 11.37 -42.94 -17.69
N THR A 751 12.59 -43.08 -18.21
CA THR A 751 13.47 -41.94 -18.48
C THR A 751 13.77 -41.85 -19.96
N LYS A 752 13.40 -40.70 -20.53
CA LYS A 752 13.48 -40.38 -21.96
C LYS A 752 14.40 -39.18 -22.11
N VAL A 753 15.56 -39.36 -22.72
CA VAL A 753 16.56 -38.29 -22.83
C VAL A 753 17.10 -38.14 -24.24
N VAL A 754 17.34 -36.89 -24.63
CA VAL A 754 18.06 -36.54 -25.86
C VAL A 754 19.26 -35.69 -25.50
N ILE A 755 20.44 -36.15 -25.93
CA ILE A 755 21.74 -35.54 -25.65
C ILE A 755 22.43 -35.38 -27.00
N GLN A 756 22.36 -34.19 -27.60
CA GLN A 756 22.85 -33.93 -28.95
C GLN A 756 23.56 -32.57 -29.03
N HIS A 757 24.51 -32.44 -29.95
CA HIS A 757 25.21 -31.19 -30.24
C HIS A 757 25.83 -30.47 -29.02
N ASN A 758 26.12 -31.17 -27.92
CA ASN A 758 26.83 -30.57 -26.80
C ASN A 758 28.34 -30.57 -27.08
N ASN A 759 29.02 -29.49 -26.73
CA ASN A 759 30.47 -29.39 -26.73
C ASN A 759 31.00 -29.60 -25.31
N ILE A 760 31.64 -30.75 -25.06
CA ILE A 760 32.07 -31.18 -23.71
C ILE A 760 33.59 -31.35 -23.71
N SER A 761 34.29 -30.42 -23.07
CA SER A 761 35.74 -30.26 -23.20
C SER A 761 36.46 -30.12 -21.86
N ASN A 762 37.79 -30.20 -21.90
CA ASN A 762 38.68 -29.76 -20.82
C ASN A 762 38.26 -30.21 -19.41
N PRO A 763 38.07 -31.51 -19.14
CA PRO A 763 37.78 -31.94 -17.78
C PRO A 763 38.97 -31.67 -16.85
N ASP A 764 38.69 -31.36 -15.59
CA ASP A 764 39.71 -31.07 -14.60
C ASP A 764 40.06 -32.30 -13.77
N ILE A 765 41.33 -32.69 -13.86
CA ILE A 765 41.90 -33.78 -13.07
C ILE A 765 42.22 -33.24 -11.67
N THR A 766 41.57 -33.80 -10.65
CA THR A 766 41.66 -33.33 -9.25
C THR A 766 43.01 -33.62 -8.58
N SER A 767 43.85 -34.47 -9.15
CA SER A 767 45.27 -34.68 -8.77
C SER A 767 45.97 -35.59 -9.80
N PRO A 768 47.26 -35.40 -10.11
CA PRO A 768 48.00 -36.24 -11.06
C PRO A 768 48.05 -37.74 -10.70
N ASN A 769 47.68 -38.12 -9.46
CA ASN A 769 47.70 -39.52 -8.97
C ASN A 769 46.32 -40.10 -8.60
N VAL A 770 45.22 -39.38 -8.82
CA VAL A 770 43.85 -39.88 -8.60
C VAL A 770 43.00 -39.54 -9.82
N VAL A 771 42.88 -40.50 -10.74
CA VAL A 771 42.04 -40.37 -11.93
C VAL A 771 40.57 -40.40 -11.50
N THR A 772 39.97 -39.24 -11.26
CA THR A 772 38.53 -39.12 -10.92
C THR A 772 37.74 -38.21 -11.85
N VAL A 773 38.33 -37.76 -12.98
CA VAL A 773 37.49 -37.32 -14.11
C VAL A 773 36.74 -38.54 -14.61
N GLY A 774 35.42 -38.50 -14.45
CA GLY A 774 34.48 -39.49 -14.94
C GLY A 774 34.21 -39.30 -16.43
N GLU A 775 33.01 -39.67 -16.86
CA GLU A 775 32.62 -39.68 -18.25
C GLU A 775 32.09 -38.31 -18.72
N ALA A 776 32.33 -37.92 -19.97
CA ALA A 776 31.72 -36.73 -20.55
C ALA A 776 30.21 -36.87 -20.60
N ILE A 777 29.73 -38.06 -20.97
CA ILE A 777 28.32 -38.44 -20.95
C ILE A 777 28.19 -39.81 -20.28
N PHE A 778 27.39 -39.89 -19.21
CA PHE A 778 27.05 -41.11 -18.51
C PHE A 778 25.54 -41.32 -18.47
N VAL A 779 25.07 -42.46 -18.97
CA VAL A 779 23.66 -42.85 -18.91
C VAL A 779 23.55 -44.28 -18.38
N GLU A 780 22.81 -44.46 -17.30
CA GLU A 780 22.58 -45.76 -16.69
C GLU A 780 21.10 -46.12 -16.73
N SER A 781 20.77 -47.41 -16.71
CA SER A 781 19.44 -47.95 -16.43
C SER A 781 19.54 -48.87 -15.23
N GLY A 782 18.98 -48.41 -14.10
CA GLY A 782 18.97 -49.08 -12.80
C GLY A 782 20.20 -48.81 -11.96
N ILE A 783 20.01 -48.20 -10.78
CA ILE A 783 21.08 -47.87 -9.82
C ILE A 783 21.25 -49.00 -8.80
N ASN A 784 20.13 -49.57 -8.33
CA ASN A 784 20.04 -50.56 -7.26
C ASN A 784 19.44 -51.89 -7.73
N SER A 785 19.82 -52.98 -7.06
CA SER A 785 19.21 -54.30 -7.29
C SER A 785 17.72 -54.25 -6.93
N GLY A 786 16.84 -54.50 -7.90
CA GLY A 786 15.39 -54.41 -7.77
C GLY A 786 14.75 -53.29 -8.60
N ASP A 787 15.56 -52.40 -9.17
CA ASP A 787 15.09 -51.38 -10.10
C ASP A 787 14.48 -52.03 -11.37
N THR A 788 13.43 -51.41 -11.90
CA THR A 788 12.69 -51.83 -13.10
C THR A 788 12.64 -50.72 -14.16
N THR A 789 13.56 -49.74 -14.05
CA THR A 789 13.59 -48.55 -14.92
C THR A 789 13.72 -48.88 -16.40
N ARG A 790 13.09 -48.03 -17.21
CA ARG A 790 13.18 -48.10 -18.66
C ARG A 790 13.77 -46.82 -19.20
N VAL A 791 14.94 -46.93 -19.81
CA VAL A 791 15.66 -45.78 -20.38
C VAL A 791 15.54 -45.80 -21.88
N CYS A 792 15.22 -44.66 -22.47
CA CYS A 792 15.37 -44.42 -23.90
C CYS A 792 16.22 -43.17 -24.10
N ALA A 793 17.44 -43.35 -24.61
CA ALA A 793 18.42 -42.29 -24.73
C ALA A 793 18.90 -42.11 -26.16
N THR A 794 18.70 -40.92 -26.73
CA THR A 794 19.35 -40.51 -27.97
C THR A 794 20.66 -39.80 -27.62
N ILE A 795 21.80 -40.42 -27.96
CA ILE A 795 23.13 -39.90 -27.62
C ILE A 795 23.88 -39.60 -28.91
N GLY A 796 23.82 -38.35 -29.34
CA GLY A 796 24.37 -37.89 -30.61
C GLY A 796 23.45 -38.20 -31.80
N GLY A 797 24.02 -38.22 -33.01
CA GLY A 797 23.31 -38.57 -34.23
C GLY A 797 24.24 -38.84 -35.42
N SER A 798 23.67 -39.34 -36.51
CA SER A 798 24.44 -39.74 -37.71
C SER A 798 24.91 -38.55 -38.55
N THR A 799 24.32 -37.36 -38.37
CA THR A 799 24.71 -36.12 -39.04
C THR A 799 25.59 -35.26 -38.12
N ALA A 800 26.49 -34.46 -38.70
CA ALA A 800 27.43 -33.63 -37.94
C ALA A 800 26.72 -32.73 -36.90
N ASP A 801 25.60 -32.12 -37.28
CA ASP A 801 24.83 -31.18 -36.45
C ASP A 801 24.14 -31.84 -35.24
N LEU A 802 24.10 -33.17 -35.17
CA LEU A 802 23.50 -33.89 -34.05
C LEU A 802 24.56 -34.53 -33.14
N LYS A 803 25.82 -34.59 -33.56
CA LYS A 803 26.91 -35.22 -32.81
C LYS A 803 27.27 -34.39 -31.59
N ASN A 804 27.41 -35.02 -30.42
CA ASN A 804 28.14 -34.39 -29.33
C ASN A 804 29.63 -34.38 -29.66
N THR A 805 30.31 -33.30 -29.30
CA THR A 805 31.76 -33.16 -29.49
C THR A 805 32.47 -33.24 -28.16
N LEU A 806 33.39 -34.19 -28.04
CA LEU A 806 34.21 -34.39 -26.86
C LEU A 806 35.64 -33.95 -27.15
N SER A 807 36.27 -33.28 -26.20
CA SER A 807 37.72 -33.02 -26.25
C SER A 807 38.35 -33.07 -24.86
N GLY A 808 39.67 -33.24 -24.82
CA GLY A 808 40.39 -33.61 -23.60
C GLY A 808 40.27 -35.11 -23.29
N THR A 809 40.87 -35.53 -22.18
CA THR A 809 40.94 -36.94 -21.76
C THR A 809 39.89 -37.23 -20.69
N TRP A 810 38.85 -37.99 -21.04
CA TRP A 810 37.79 -38.40 -20.12
C TRP A 810 37.96 -39.86 -19.69
N ALA A 811 37.60 -40.17 -18.43
CA ALA A 811 37.56 -41.50 -17.81
C ALA A 811 38.61 -42.54 -18.30
N SER A 812 39.90 -42.33 -18.00
CA SER A 812 41.00 -43.18 -18.48
C SER A 812 41.31 -44.45 -17.64
N GLY A 813 40.42 -44.84 -16.72
CA GLY A 813 40.56 -46.07 -15.91
C GLY A 813 40.12 -47.35 -16.65
N THR A 814 40.59 -48.52 -16.23
CA THR A 814 40.22 -49.82 -16.87
C THR A 814 38.71 -50.07 -16.80
N GLY A 815 38.04 -50.01 -17.95
CA GLY A 815 36.61 -50.31 -18.10
C GLY A 815 35.67 -49.09 -18.20
N ASN A 816 36.21 -47.88 -18.26
CA ASN A 816 35.43 -46.65 -18.48
C ASN A 816 35.88 -45.95 -19.78
N GLY A 817 35.02 -45.10 -20.35
CA GLY A 817 35.30 -44.34 -21.56
C GLY A 817 34.62 -42.96 -21.52
N GLY A 818 34.96 -42.08 -22.45
CA GLY A 818 34.44 -40.71 -22.50
C GLY A 818 32.91 -40.63 -22.65
N ILE A 819 32.29 -41.61 -23.32
CA ILE A 819 30.84 -41.86 -23.22
C ILE A 819 30.62 -43.24 -22.64
N ARG A 820 29.71 -43.36 -21.67
CA ARG A 820 29.38 -44.64 -21.06
C ARG A 820 27.88 -44.86 -20.93
N VAL A 821 27.45 -46.05 -21.36
CA VAL A 821 26.08 -46.54 -21.15
C VAL A 821 26.08 -47.83 -20.34
N ARG A 822 25.12 -47.95 -19.41
CA ARG A 822 24.99 -49.14 -18.56
C ARG A 822 23.53 -49.61 -18.47
N ASN A 823 23.31 -50.90 -18.67
CA ASN A 823 22.07 -51.59 -18.28
C ASN A 823 22.44 -52.60 -17.18
N ARG A 824 21.88 -52.47 -15.96
CA ARG A 824 22.49 -53.11 -14.77
C ARG A 824 21.76 -54.32 -14.19
N PHE A 825 20.47 -54.52 -14.43
CA PHE A 825 19.69 -55.58 -13.76
C PHE A 825 18.67 -56.23 -14.69
N THR A 826 18.27 -57.46 -14.41
CA THR A 826 17.36 -58.27 -15.27
C THR A 826 16.02 -57.61 -15.60
N THR A 827 15.56 -56.71 -14.74
CA THR A 827 14.29 -56.00 -14.86
C THR A 827 14.43 -54.61 -15.49
N THR A 828 15.64 -54.17 -15.83
CA THR A 828 15.89 -52.87 -16.45
C THR A 828 16.08 -52.99 -17.96
N SER A 829 15.59 -51.98 -18.70
CA SER A 829 15.75 -51.91 -20.15
C SER A 829 16.43 -50.63 -20.59
N PHE A 830 17.17 -50.70 -21.70
CA PHE A 830 17.83 -49.55 -22.29
C PHE A 830 17.64 -49.55 -23.82
N ASN A 831 17.00 -48.51 -24.34
CA ASN A 831 16.80 -48.28 -25.76
C ASN A 831 17.74 -47.18 -26.26
N LEU A 832 18.41 -47.46 -27.37
CA LEU A 832 19.25 -46.55 -28.14
C LEU A 832 18.62 -46.44 -29.53
N PRO A 833 17.77 -45.42 -29.80
CA PRO A 833 17.06 -45.31 -31.07
C PRO A 833 17.99 -45.40 -32.27
N GLY A 834 17.66 -46.27 -33.23
CA GLY A 834 18.47 -46.49 -34.44
C GLY A 834 19.59 -47.52 -34.29
N PHE A 835 19.80 -48.10 -33.11
CA PHE A 835 20.76 -49.19 -32.93
C PHE A 835 20.27 -50.50 -33.57
N GLY A 836 20.90 -50.92 -34.67
CA GLY A 836 20.55 -52.16 -35.38
C GLY A 836 21.29 -53.43 -34.94
N GLY A 837 22.07 -53.38 -33.86
CA GLY A 837 22.92 -54.49 -33.43
C GLY A 837 22.25 -55.50 -32.50
N THR A 838 22.99 -56.55 -32.12
CA THR A 838 22.55 -57.57 -31.18
C THR A 838 22.61 -57.02 -29.75
N ALA A 839 21.50 -57.16 -29.00
CA ALA A 839 21.29 -56.49 -27.72
C ALA A 839 22.35 -56.76 -26.64
N THR A 840 23.00 -57.93 -26.66
CA THR A 840 23.98 -58.35 -25.66
C THR A 840 25.43 -58.21 -26.13
N THR A 841 25.67 -57.70 -27.34
CA THR A 841 27.02 -57.52 -27.90
C THR A 841 27.53 -56.10 -27.67
N MET A 842 28.25 -55.88 -26.56
CA MET A 842 28.68 -54.54 -26.13
C MET A 842 29.57 -53.81 -27.13
N SER A 843 30.39 -54.53 -27.92
CA SER A 843 31.22 -53.91 -28.95
C SER A 843 30.41 -53.22 -30.04
N GLN A 844 29.23 -53.76 -30.41
CA GLN A 844 28.34 -53.14 -31.39
C GLN A 844 27.70 -51.87 -30.83
N VAL A 845 27.35 -51.87 -29.54
CA VAL A 845 26.83 -50.68 -28.83
C VAL A 845 27.88 -49.58 -28.79
N VAL A 846 29.13 -49.93 -28.49
CA VAL A 846 30.28 -49.00 -28.53
C VAL A 846 30.45 -48.38 -29.91
N THR A 847 30.52 -49.19 -30.98
CA THR A 847 30.66 -48.67 -32.35
C THR A 847 29.49 -47.76 -32.74
N PHE A 848 28.27 -48.07 -32.32
CA PHE A 848 27.11 -47.23 -32.57
C PHE A 848 27.23 -45.85 -31.88
N ILE A 849 27.62 -45.82 -30.60
CA ILE A 849 27.80 -44.58 -29.85
C ILE A 849 28.93 -43.75 -30.46
N GLU A 850 30.06 -44.37 -30.78
CA GLU A 850 31.21 -43.67 -31.38
C GLU A 850 30.87 -43.13 -32.77
N GLY A 851 30.10 -43.87 -33.57
CA GLY A 851 29.63 -43.44 -34.89
C GLY A 851 28.71 -42.21 -34.84
N ASN A 852 27.94 -42.08 -33.76
CA ASN A 852 26.98 -40.99 -33.55
C ASN A 852 27.56 -39.79 -32.79
N ASN A 853 28.84 -39.80 -32.42
CA ASN A 853 29.46 -38.72 -31.69
C ASN A 853 30.83 -38.37 -32.30
N ASN A 854 31.39 -37.22 -31.92
CA ASN A 854 32.73 -36.83 -32.28
C ASN A 854 33.63 -37.00 -31.05
N MET A 855 34.33 -38.13 -30.98
CA MET A 855 34.95 -38.60 -29.73
C MET A 855 36.25 -37.89 -29.35
N GLY A 856 36.89 -37.16 -30.26
CA GLY A 856 38.09 -36.37 -29.97
C GLY A 856 39.26 -37.16 -29.35
N GLY A 857 39.41 -38.43 -29.73
CA GLY A 857 40.42 -39.34 -29.16
C GLY A 857 39.97 -40.14 -27.93
N ASN A 858 38.77 -39.90 -27.41
CA ASN A 858 38.15 -40.73 -26.39
C ASN A 858 37.51 -42.00 -27.02
N VAL A 859 37.16 -42.96 -26.16
CA VAL A 859 36.44 -44.19 -26.54
C VAL A 859 35.08 -44.25 -25.84
N ALA A 860 34.12 -44.97 -26.42
CA ALA A 860 32.86 -45.28 -25.73
C ALA A 860 32.97 -46.60 -24.96
N THR A 861 32.14 -46.76 -23.93
CA THR A 861 32.00 -48.03 -23.19
C THR A 861 30.53 -48.37 -22.99
N ALA A 862 30.22 -49.67 -23.08
CA ALA A 862 28.90 -50.20 -22.81
C ALA A 862 29.02 -51.37 -21.83
N THR A 863 28.10 -51.46 -20.87
CA THR A 863 28.06 -52.59 -19.93
C THR A 863 26.64 -53.10 -19.77
N ASN A 864 26.45 -54.41 -19.97
CA ASN A 864 25.27 -55.14 -19.51
C ASN A 864 25.66 -55.94 -18.26
N ALA A 865 25.47 -55.35 -17.08
CA ALA A 865 25.77 -55.98 -15.81
C ALA A 865 24.51 -56.65 -15.23
N GLY A 866 24.68 -57.57 -14.27
CA GLY A 866 23.58 -58.09 -13.44
C GLY A 866 22.41 -58.75 -14.17
N GLY A 867 22.59 -59.16 -15.43
CA GLY A 867 21.59 -59.89 -16.22
C GLY A 867 20.56 -59.04 -16.96
N GLY A 868 20.79 -57.73 -17.15
CA GLY A 868 19.84 -56.87 -17.88
C GLY A 868 19.50 -57.31 -19.30
N THR A 869 18.40 -56.79 -19.84
CA THR A 869 17.86 -57.19 -21.16
C THR A 869 18.75 -56.82 -22.35
N GLY A 870 19.91 -56.20 -22.10
CA GLY A 870 20.78 -55.64 -23.13
C GLY A 870 20.29 -54.28 -23.65
N PHE A 871 20.74 -53.91 -24.84
CA PHE A 871 20.41 -52.65 -25.52
C PHE A 871 19.51 -52.91 -26.72
N SER A 872 18.45 -52.14 -26.92
CA SER A 872 17.57 -52.28 -28.09
C SER A 872 17.60 -51.05 -28.99
N GLY A 873 17.28 -51.24 -30.27
CA GLY A 873 17.15 -50.18 -31.28
C GLY A 873 15.80 -49.49 -31.35
N ALA A 874 14.86 -49.87 -30.48
CA ALA A 874 13.48 -49.40 -30.55
C ALA A 874 13.44 -47.87 -30.49
N ALA A 875 12.55 -47.28 -31.30
CA ALA A 875 12.29 -45.85 -31.25
C ALA A 875 11.82 -45.46 -29.84
N CYS A 876 12.17 -44.26 -29.39
CA CYS A 876 11.56 -43.74 -28.19
C CYS A 876 10.09 -43.37 -28.49
N PRO A 877 9.11 -43.91 -27.76
CA PRO A 877 7.71 -43.56 -27.97
C PRO A 877 7.41 -42.19 -27.35
N PHE A 878 7.86 -41.11 -28.01
CA PHE A 878 7.39 -39.75 -27.73
C PHE A 878 7.63 -38.81 -28.93
N LEU A 879 6.73 -37.84 -29.09
CA LEU A 879 6.83 -36.76 -30.07
C LEU A 879 7.76 -35.67 -29.51
N MET A 880 8.88 -35.41 -30.15
CA MET A 880 9.71 -34.23 -29.84
C MET A 880 9.36 -33.06 -30.75
N LEU A 881 9.23 -31.88 -30.17
CA LEU A 881 9.23 -30.62 -30.90
C LEU A 881 10.68 -30.19 -31.13
N ALA A 882 11.01 -29.75 -32.36
CA ALA A 882 12.31 -29.16 -32.66
C ALA A 882 12.55 -27.89 -31.82
N PRO A 883 13.81 -27.47 -31.63
CA PRO A 883 14.12 -26.14 -31.10
C PRO A 883 13.35 -25.08 -31.91
N GLY A 884 12.50 -24.28 -31.25
CA GLY A 884 11.61 -23.29 -31.90
C GLY A 884 10.13 -23.67 -32.02
N GLY A 885 9.70 -24.88 -31.64
CA GLY A 885 8.28 -25.29 -31.69
C GLY A 885 7.76 -25.62 -33.10
N VAL A 886 6.44 -25.82 -33.25
CA VAL A 886 5.78 -25.99 -34.56
C VAL A 886 5.35 -24.60 -35.06
N ALA A 887 5.69 -24.24 -36.30
CA ALA A 887 5.17 -23.02 -36.92
C ALA A 887 3.63 -23.05 -36.93
N ALA A 888 2.98 -21.93 -36.56
CA ALA A 888 1.52 -21.82 -36.46
C ALA A 888 0.78 -22.23 -37.75
N ASP A 889 1.45 -22.13 -38.91
CA ASP A 889 0.89 -22.45 -40.21
C ASP A 889 0.61 -23.96 -40.42
N VAL A 890 1.28 -24.84 -39.65
CA VAL A 890 1.10 -26.31 -39.75
C VAL A 890 -0.11 -26.80 -38.95
N ILE A 891 -0.62 -25.99 -38.01
CA ILE A 891 -1.73 -26.34 -37.09
C ILE A 891 -3.11 -26.17 -37.75
N SER A 892 -3.17 -25.57 -38.95
CA SER A 892 -4.43 -25.33 -39.68
C SER A 892 -4.91 -26.49 -40.55
N SER A 893 -4.10 -27.54 -40.75
CA SER A 893 -4.45 -28.66 -41.63
C SER A 893 -4.98 -29.87 -40.85
N SER A 894 -6.06 -30.45 -41.37
CA SER A 894 -6.96 -31.45 -40.78
C SER A 894 -6.38 -32.85 -40.46
N GLY A 895 -5.09 -32.95 -40.11
CA GLY A 895 -4.39 -34.23 -39.89
C GLY A 895 -4.29 -34.71 -38.43
N LEU A 896 -4.68 -33.91 -37.43
CA LEU A 896 -4.41 -34.21 -36.02
C LEU A 896 -5.51 -35.02 -35.30
N SER A 897 -6.72 -35.17 -35.88
CA SER A 897 -7.82 -35.90 -35.23
C SER A 897 -7.69 -37.43 -35.25
N GLU A 898 -6.75 -37.98 -36.02
CA GLU A 898 -6.55 -39.44 -36.12
C GLU A 898 -5.45 -39.98 -35.19
N PHE A 899 -4.71 -39.11 -34.47
CA PHE A 899 -3.53 -39.50 -33.69
C PHE A 899 -3.60 -39.22 -32.17
N PHE A 900 -4.63 -38.53 -31.66
CA PHE A 900 -4.67 -38.09 -30.25
C PHE A 900 -6.02 -38.27 -29.55
N THR A 901 -5.98 -38.44 -28.22
CA THR A 901 -7.16 -38.30 -27.34
C THR A 901 -7.36 -36.82 -26.96
N PRO A 902 -8.60 -36.38 -26.63
CA PRO A 902 -8.93 -34.97 -26.41
C PRO A 902 -8.12 -34.28 -25.29
N GLU A 903 -7.67 -35.04 -24.28
CA GLU A 903 -6.90 -34.51 -23.15
C GLU A 903 -5.44 -34.17 -23.51
N LEU A 904 -4.84 -34.86 -24.49
CA LEU A 904 -3.48 -34.56 -24.95
C LEU A 904 -3.45 -33.28 -25.80
N THR A 905 -4.49 -33.06 -26.61
CA THR A 905 -4.62 -31.91 -27.51
C THR A 905 -4.74 -30.58 -26.75
N LEU A 906 -5.37 -30.58 -25.56
CA LEU A 906 -5.55 -29.40 -24.72
C LEU A 906 -4.26 -28.98 -23.98
N SER A 907 -3.42 -29.95 -23.61
CA SER A 907 -2.10 -29.70 -23.01
C SER A 907 -1.08 -29.20 -24.03
N LEU A 908 -1.16 -29.67 -25.28
CA LEU A 908 -0.33 -29.22 -26.40
C LEU A 908 -0.62 -27.77 -26.83
N LEU A 909 -1.89 -27.33 -26.78
CA LEU A 909 -2.29 -25.95 -27.10
C LEU A 909 -1.73 -24.93 -26.08
N ARG A 910 -1.56 -25.31 -24.81
CA ARG A 910 -1.03 -24.43 -23.75
C ARG A 910 0.46 -24.12 -23.91
N LEU A 911 1.23 -25.01 -24.54
CA LEU A 911 2.66 -24.83 -24.83
C LEU A 911 2.93 -23.87 -26.01
N SER A 912 1.93 -23.57 -26.85
CA SER A 912 2.05 -22.63 -27.97
C SER A 912 1.48 -21.25 -27.68
N VAL A 913 0.39 -21.14 -26.90
CA VAL A 913 -0.27 -19.85 -26.61
C VAL A 913 0.54 -18.97 -25.65
N GLY A 914 1.40 -19.55 -24.81
CA GLY A 914 2.33 -18.80 -23.93
C GLY A 914 3.60 -18.28 -24.62
N ARG A 915 3.85 -18.63 -25.89
CA ARG A 915 5.09 -18.26 -26.63
C ARG A 915 4.92 -17.12 -27.65
N GLN A 916 3.75 -16.47 -27.68
CA GLN A 916 3.40 -15.45 -28.69
C GLN A 916 2.91 -14.11 -28.11
N GLN A 917 3.09 -13.85 -26.81
CA GLN A 917 2.97 -12.49 -26.26
C GLN A 917 4.33 -12.02 -25.74
N ASP A 918 5.21 -11.67 -26.67
CA ASP A 918 6.16 -10.55 -26.60
C ASP A 918 6.77 -10.32 -28.00
#